data_AF-A0A2D4TFV2-F1
#
_entry.id   AF-A0A2D4TFV2-F1
#
_cell.length_a   1.000
_cell.length_b   1.000
_cell.length_c   1.000
_cell.angle_alpha   90.00
_cell.angle_beta   90.00
_cell.angle_gamma   90.00
#
_symmetry.space_group_name_H-M   'P 1'
#
loop_
_entity.id
_entity.type
_entity.pdbx_description
1 polymer ?
#
loop_
_entity_poly.entity_id
_entity_poly.type
_entity_poly.pdbx_seq_one_letter_code
_entity_poly.pdbx_strand_id
1 'polypeptide(L)'
;MSQPIPSLIPALWRRLLSAACILMLSACTADSDISGGPAHPAEATDIVAPLGVDAIAGDWQGLLSCAGRDFPVSLAVAPLDDNQLEVRWTVESALGRQGYMSPDGRTEIKDRLLLGEHDPITGHAAVLEQVQHRPLALQLLFGDDIALLGYQRCDLGLLQRAPANALSELQNELVLIQEPIVISAEDQQGECPKELQAWIQAGLDLPLDSNGRGDTSALWTAAVTQPIFGKPVAELGAQQRIELRRALAGRCMVSGDRRQKAVVSALMHITDYRSFRDGRLIQLAQPLAQAWLADRAQPLLQTVPLPRLSQTTSQALGRIPHTFNFDRMLAGTVGYDARNYAQQMVAVNDALAARRREQDYLDNMRNARFFTLLELWQAALAREDIADTPVETLVAAELVSKAEAHILEAATAKEAAQMADWVAGVEAGLVCSEETQEACADAAELFTEGLEVLANQFAKDEASVLATLGDQTPTLQNLAALVAKNGVLLRTYGLAVRYGDFPDVLEDYQALRFDWQRELEEALTAQLTAARTTSTLTALDARYFAASDLTARAERHLKRLGKVYDQQLSGSRPFVDTGADAYLNALYNQEFATLARMDAELLSGVAPVFRFMAQQINAISGLLGNAGRPLSSAARELNTPSAVTAVALRYLLDFEDQYAACLGPDAATITFTERVDSVTRTGNGIELSRIRGVPVSTTYRIKREHLDVFQDVFSRPESPGAEGVFEALFGLQKVNDLTHAVTELMDQRRCDSEAVQGFEKGLLAYYANRKGLWGR
;
A
#
# COMPACT_ATOMS: atom_id res chain seq x y z
N MET A 1 -29.08 -0.32 -17.42
CA MET A 1 -28.12 -1.16 -18.17
C MET A 1 -26.76 -0.51 -18.00
N SER A 2 -25.98 -1.03 -17.05
CA SER A 2 -24.68 -0.52 -16.61
C SER A 2 -23.61 -0.91 -17.64
N GLN A 3 -22.97 0.09 -18.25
CA GLN A 3 -21.80 -0.14 -19.10
C GLN A 3 -20.57 -0.37 -18.22
N PRO A 4 -19.72 -1.38 -18.52
CA PRO A 4 -18.42 -1.50 -17.87
C PRO A 4 -17.49 -0.39 -18.37
N ILE A 5 -16.76 0.20 -17.43
CA ILE A 5 -15.75 1.24 -17.66
C ILE A 5 -14.71 0.71 -18.67
N PRO A 6 -14.41 1.43 -19.77
CA PRO A 6 -13.43 0.99 -20.75
C PRO A 6 -12.01 1.07 -20.17
N SER A 7 -11.22 0.02 -20.39
CA SER A 7 -9.83 -0.10 -19.96
C SER A 7 -8.91 0.88 -20.71
N LEU A 8 -8.10 1.63 -19.94
CA LEU A 8 -7.24 2.72 -20.39
C LEU A 8 -5.74 2.38 -20.15
N ILE A 9 -4.95 1.98 -21.16
CA ILE A 9 -3.46 2.04 -21.15
C ILE A 9 -2.94 2.06 -22.62
N PRO A 10 -1.64 2.28 -23.01
CA PRO A 10 -0.44 2.89 -22.38
C PRO A 10 0.40 3.83 -23.28
N ALA A 11 1.22 4.74 -22.69
CA ALA A 11 2.44 5.22 -23.37
C ALA A 11 3.58 5.77 -22.48
N LEU A 12 3.30 6.40 -21.33
CA LEU A 12 4.32 7.23 -20.66
C LEU A 12 5.10 6.57 -19.52
N TRP A 13 4.67 5.40 -19.02
CA TRP A 13 5.34 4.69 -17.92
C TRP A 13 6.40 3.67 -18.31
N ARG A 14 6.61 3.46 -19.62
CA ARG A 14 7.66 2.58 -20.13
C ARG A 14 9.10 2.98 -19.71
N ARG A 15 9.30 4.14 -19.06
CA ARG A 15 10.62 4.78 -18.91
C ARG A 15 11.19 4.90 -17.48
N LEU A 16 10.41 4.62 -16.44
CA LEU A 16 10.84 4.82 -15.03
C LEU A 16 10.93 3.52 -14.20
N LEU A 17 10.34 2.43 -14.66
CA LEU A 17 10.28 1.14 -13.97
C LEU A 17 11.48 0.21 -14.23
N SER A 18 12.38 0.59 -15.15
CA SER A 18 13.55 -0.19 -15.55
C SER A 18 14.57 -0.39 -14.43
N ALA A 19 14.70 0.57 -13.52
CA ALA A 19 15.61 0.50 -12.35
C ALA A 19 14.94 -0.08 -11.09
N ALA A 20 13.60 -0.12 -11.04
CA ALA A 20 12.82 -0.58 -9.88
C ALA A 20 12.94 -2.09 -9.61
N CYS A 21 13.17 -2.90 -10.65
CA CYS A 21 13.23 -4.36 -10.52
C CYS A 21 14.41 -4.86 -9.69
N ILE A 22 15.51 -4.11 -9.68
CA ILE A 22 16.71 -4.42 -8.90
C ILE A 22 16.52 -3.96 -7.44
N LEU A 23 15.75 -2.88 -7.24
CA LEU A 23 15.43 -2.31 -5.94
C LEU A 23 14.39 -3.11 -5.14
N MET A 24 13.58 -3.91 -5.82
CA MET A 24 12.64 -4.84 -5.19
C MET A 24 13.33 -5.89 -4.33
N LEU A 25 14.62 -6.13 -4.54
CA LEU A 25 15.35 -7.24 -3.94
C LEU A 25 16.32 -6.78 -2.86
N SER A 26 16.88 -5.58 -2.99
CA SER A 26 17.56 -4.92 -1.88
C SER A 26 16.58 -4.45 -0.81
N ALA A 27 15.33 -4.07 -1.12
CA ALA A 27 14.33 -3.75 -0.09
C ALA A 27 13.96 -4.95 0.80
N CYS A 28 14.18 -6.19 0.34
CA CYS A 28 13.98 -7.40 1.13
C CYS A 28 15.14 -7.70 2.08
N THR A 29 16.30 -7.08 1.89
CA THR A 29 17.47 -7.18 2.79
C THR A 29 17.74 -5.88 3.54
N ALA A 30 17.33 -4.71 3.02
CA ALA A 30 17.72 -3.37 3.49
C ALA A 30 16.79 -2.73 4.54
N ASP A 31 15.67 -3.35 4.91
CA ASP A 31 15.03 -3.08 6.22
C ASP A 31 15.72 -3.88 7.35
N SER A 32 16.94 -4.38 7.11
CA SER A 32 17.96 -4.46 8.16
C SER A 32 18.49 -3.04 8.41
N ASP A 33 17.65 -2.20 9.01
CA ASP A 33 18.13 -0.92 9.50
C ASP A 33 19.18 -1.22 10.57
N ILE A 34 20.42 -0.92 10.19
CA ILE A 34 21.66 -1.03 10.95
C ILE A 34 21.57 0.05 12.04
N SER A 35 20.81 -0.22 13.09
CA SER A 35 20.91 0.53 14.34
C SER A 35 20.35 -0.28 15.51
N GLY A 36 21.09 -1.31 15.92
CA GLY A 36 20.86 -1.93 17.23
C GLY A 36 21.23 -3.41 17.31
N GLY A 37 22.52 -3.72 17.50
CA GLY A 37 22.97 -5.00 18.03
C GLY A 37 23.79 -5.88 17.06
N PRO A 38 24.87 -6.54 17.53
CA PRO A 38 25.67 -7.44 16.72
C PRO A 38 25.11 -8.88 16.77
N ALA A 39 24.14 -9.22 15.94
CA ALA A 39 23.70 -10.59 15.61
C ALA A 39 22.63 -10.51 14.49
N HIS A 40 22.64 -11.18 13.34
CA HIS A 40 23.51 -12.15 12.70
C HIS A 40 23.38 -11.95 11.16
N PRO A 41 24.45 -11.56 10.44
CA PRO A 41 24.49 -11.67 8.97
C PRO A 41 24.62 -13.13 8.45
N ALA A 42 24.80 -14.10 9.36
CA ALA A 42 25.23 -15.46 9.04
C ALA A 42 24.14 -16.34 8.37
N GLU A 43 22.87 -16.16 8.71
CA GLU A 43 21.81 -17.07 8.19
C GLU A 43 21.57 -16.92 6.68
N ALA A 44 21.81 -15.74 6.09
CA ALA A 44 21.58 -15.51 4.67
C ALA A 44 22.75 -15.98 3.78
N THR A 45 23.99 -15.91 4.29
CA THR A 45 25.19 -16.40 3.60
C THR A 45 25.26 -17.92 3.53
N ASP A 46 24.49 -18.63 4.36
CA ASP A 46 24.35 -20.09 4.31
C ASP A 46 23.40 -20.56 3.18
N ILE A 47 22.63 -19.64 2.58
CA ILE A 47 21.57 -19.93 1.58
C ILE A 47 22.01 -19.55 0.16
N VAL A 48 22.72 -18.44 -0.01
CA VAL A 48 23.17 -17.92 -1.30
C VAL A 48 24.67 -17.64 -1.26
N ALA A 49 25.40 -18.09 -2.28
CA ALA A 49 26.82 -17.79 -2.42
C ALA A 49 27.05 -16.28 -2.67
N PRO A 50 27.82 -15.57 -1.83
CA PRO A 50 28.03 -14.14 -1.97
C PRO A 50 28.84 -13.80 -3.24
N LEU A 51 28.41 -12.74 -3.94
CA LEU A 51 29.20 -12.10 -5.00
C LEU A 51 30.09 -11.03 -4.38
N GLY A 52 31.30 -11.41 -3.99
CA GLY A 52 32.25 -10.45 -3.41
C GLY A 52 32.60 -9.33 -4.38
N VAL A 53 33.02 -8.17 -3.85
CA VAL A 53 33.40 -7.00 -4.67
C VAL A 53 34.54 -7.32 -5.63
N ASP A 54 35.46 -8.22 -5.24
CA ASP A 54 36.53 -8.72 -6.12
C ASP A 54 36.01 -9.42 -7.37
N ALA A 55 34.85 -10.10 -7.28
CA ALA A 55 34.24 -10.79 -8.42
C ALA A 55 33.63 -9.82 -9.44
N ILE A 56 33.32 -8.58 -9.04
CA ILE A 56 32.72 -7.54 -9.90
C ILE A 56 33.71 -6.43 -10.29
N ALA A 57 34.89 -6.39 -9.66
CA ALA A 57 35.96 -5.46 -9.96
C ALA A 57 36.44 -5.56 -11.42
N GLY A 58 36.95 -4.44 -11.96
CA GLY A 58 37.49 -4.35 -13.32
C GLY A 58 36.68 -3.46 -14.25
N ASP A 59 37.00 -3.56 -15.54
CA ASP A 59 36.46 -2.69 -16.57
C ASP A 59 35.21 -3.29 -17.22
N TRP A 60 34.21 -2.43 -17.37
CA TRP A 60 32.92 -2.71 -17.97
C TRP A 60 32.66 -1.71 -19.09
N GLN A 61 32.06 -2.19 -20.17
CA GLN A 61 31.69 -1.37 -21.32
C GLN A 61 30.25 -1.69 -21.72
N GLY A 62 29.53 -0.72 -22.27
CA GLY A 62 28.19 -1.00 -22.72
C GLY A 62 27.42 0.16 -23.32
N LEU A 63 26.10 0.08 -23.18
CA LEU A 63 25.14 0.95 -23.86
C LEU A 63 24.07 1.41 -22.88
N LEU A 64 23.79 2.71 -22.88
CA LEU A 64 22.73 3.35 -22.12
C LEU A 64 21.72 4.02 -23.07
N SER A 65 20.47 3.59 -23.02
CA SER A 65 19.38 4.14 -23.85
C SER A 65 18.61 5.24 -23.11
N CYS A 66 18.62 6.47 -23.59
CA CYS A 66 17.85 7.58 -23.01
C CYS A 66 17.04 8.32 -24.07
N ALA A 67 15.72 8.44 -23.84
CA ALA A 67 14.79 9.14 -24.74
C ALA A 67 14.89 8.72 -26.23
N GLY A 68 15.10 7.42 -26.48
CA GLY A 68 15.24 6.86 -27.84
C GLY A 68 16.59 7.12 -28.51
N ARG A 69 17.62 7.46 -27.72
CA ARG A 69 19.02 7.60 -28.17
C ARG A 69 19.90 6.69 -27.34
N ASP A 70 21.00 6.26 -27.92
CA ASP A 70 21.88 5.27 -27.31
C ASP A 70 23.28 5.85 -27.14
N PHE A 71 23.79 5.75 -25.92
CA PHE A 71 25.04 6.34 -25.48
C PHE A 71 25.99 5.20 -25.08
N PRO A 72 27.19 5.12 -25.68
CA PRO A 72 28.24 4.25 -25.17
C PRO A 72 28.60 4.66 -23.75
N VAL A 73 28.79 3.67 -22.89
CA VAL A 73 29.19 3.88 -21.50
C VAL A 73 30.34 2.96 -21.15
N SER A 74 31.28 3.46 -20.36
CA SER A 74 32.31 2.65 -19.73
C SER A 74 32.30 2.87 -18.23
N LEU A 75 32.66 1.83 -17.50
CA LEU A 75 32.60 1.80 -16.04
C LEU A 75 33.78 0.97 -15.52
N ALA A 76 34.65 1.57 -14.70
CA ALA A 76 35.70 0.87 -14.00
C ALA A 76 35.33 0.75 -12.52
N VAL A 77 35.20 -0.48 -12.02
CA VAL A 77 34.90 -0.80 -10.62
C VAL A 77 36.18 -1.15 -9.89
N ALA A 78 36.44 -0.48 -8.77
CA ALA A 78 37.53 -0.80 -7.85
C ALA A 78 36.99 -1.07 -6.44
N PRO A 79 37.45 -2.15 -5.77
CA PRO A 79 37.09 -2.39 -4.37
C PRO A 79 37.76 -1.34 -3.47
N LEU A 80 36.98 -0.82 -2.51
CA LEU A 80 37.49 0.00 -1.39
C LEU A 80 37.51 -0.79 -0.08
N ASP A 81 36.50 -1.64 0.13
CA ASP A 81 36.33 -2.53 1.28
C ASP A 81 35.42 -3.71 0.87
N ASP A 82 35.12 -4.63 1.79
CA ASP A 82 34.33 -5.85 1.53
C ASP A 82 32.97 -5.58 0.88
N ASN A 83 32.35 -4.43 1.18
CA ASN A 83 31.05 -4.01 0.63
C ASN A 83 31.09 -2.59 0.01
N GLN A 84 32.26 -1.94 -0.06
CA GLN A 84 32.39 -0.58 -0.61
C GLN A 84 33.15 -0.58 -1.92
N LEU A 85 32.70 0.23 -2.87
CA LEU A 85 33.31 0.33 -4.19
C LEU A 85 33.44 1.77 -4.69
N GLU A 86 34.54 2.00 -5.40
CA GLU A 86 34.81 3.18 -6.21
C GLU A 86 34.45 2.85 -7.67
N VAL A 87 33.64 3.70 -8.28
CA VAL A 87 33.23 3.55 -9.67
C VAL A 87 33.63 4.77 -10.48
N ARG A 88 34.45 4.54 -11.51
CA ARG A 88 34.71 5.55 -12.54
C ARG A 88 33.80 5.28 -13.73
N TRP A 89 32.83 6.16 -13.95
CA TRP A 89 31.92 6.03 -15.10
C TRP A 89 32.19 7.12 -16.14
N THR A 90 32.03 6.77 -17.40
CA THR A 90 32.20 7.67 -18.54
C THR A 90 31.08 7.43 -19.53
N VAL A 91 30.46 8.52 -20.00
CA VAL A 91 29.42 8.47 -21.04
C VAL A 91 29.91 9.20 -22.26
N GLU A 92 29.85 8.53 -23.39
CA GLU A 92 30.22 9.12 -24.67
C GLU A 92 29.03 9.81 -25.35
N SER A 93 29.29 10.47 -26.48
CA SER A 93 28.24 11.06 -27.30
C SER A 93 27.29 10.00 -27.85
N ALA A 94 26.03 10.38 -28.08
CA ALA A 94 25.05 9.47 -28.69
C ALA A 94 25.58 8.91 -30.03
N LEU A 95 25.36 7.61 -30.26
CA LEU A 95 25.75 6.94 -31.49
C LEU A 95 25.24 7.70 -32.72
N GLY A 96 26.13 7.85 -33.72
CA GLY A 96 25.83 8.48 -35.01
C GLY A 96 25.55 9.99 -34.97
N ARG A 97 25.71 10.67 -33.83
CA ARG A 97 25.36 12.09 -33.69
C ARG A 97 26.36 12.90 -32.87
N GLN A 98 27.31 13.53 -33.56
CA GLN A 98 28.24 14.49 -32.93
C GLN A 98 27.51 15.72 -32.39
N GLY A 99 27.91 16.20 -31.20
CA GLY A 99 27.42 17.45 -30.61
C GLY A 99 26.17 17.35 -29.72
N TYR A 100 25.67 16.14 -29.44
CA TYR A 100 24.56 15.95 -28.51
C TYR A 100 25.02 15.90 -27.06
N MET A 101 24.30 16.63 -26.20
CA MET A 101 24.51 16.61 -24.76
C MET A 101 24.17 15.23 -24.19
N SER A 102 25.07 14.68 -23.38
CA SER A 102 24.90 13.41 -22.67
C SER A 102 23.75 13.48 -21.66
N PRO A 103 23.21 12.34 -21.21
CA PRO A 103 22.14 12.28 -20.21
C PRO A 103 22.48 12.98 -18.89
N ASP A 104 23.77 13.07 -18.53
CA ASP A 104 24.28 13.80 -17.36
C ASP A 104 24.46 15.32 -17.61
N GLY A 105 24.06 15.82 -18.79
CA GLY A 105 23.95 17.25 -19.10
C GLY A 105 25.25 17.90 -19.56
N ARG A 106 26.21 17.15 -20.10
CA ARG A 106 27.53 17.66 -20.53
C ARG A 106 27.81 17.42 -22.02
N THR A 107 28.75 18.18 -22.55
CA THR A 107 29.22 18.08 -23.95
C THR A 107 30.64 17.51 -24.06
N GLU A 108 31.37 17.39 -22.94
CA GLU A 108 32.73 16.84 -22.88
C GLU A 108 32.70 15.42 -22.29
N ILE A 109 33.45 14.51 -22.90
CA ILE A 109 33.67 13.15 -22.39
C ILE A 109 34.67 13.24 -21.24
N LYS A 110 34.21 13.07 -19.99
CA LYS A 110 35.03 13.08 -18.78
C LYS A 110 34.54 12.04 -17.80
N ASP A 111 35.49 11.33 -17.19
CA ASP A 111 35.23 10.35 -16.15
C ASP A 111 34.61 11.02 -14.92
N ARG A 112 33.73 10.31 -14.22
CA ARG A 112 33.30 10.70 -12.88
C ARG A 112 33.54 9.62 -11.87
N LEU A 113 33.98 10.06 -10.71
CA LEU A 113 34.14 9.25 -9.54
C LEU A 113 32.81 9.19 -8.78
N LEU A 114 32.32 7.98 -8.58
CA LEU A 114 31.15 7.65 -7.80
C LEU A 114 31.59 6.70 -6.70
N LEU A 115 31.01 6.85 -5.51
CA LEU A 115 31.24 5.94 -4.40
C LEU A 115 29.92 5.28 -4.03
N GLY A 116 29.98 4.03 -3.60
CA GLY A 116 28.79 3.33 -3.22
C GLY A 116 29.03 2.03 -2.49
N GLU A 117 27.91 1.42 -2.15
CA GLU A 117 27.84 0.17 -1.40
C GLU A 117 27.31 -0.93 -2.32
N HIS A 118 27.84 -2.13 -2.12
CA HIS A 118 27.50 -3.36 -2.80
C HIS A 118 26.96 -4.37 -1.81
N ASP A 119 25.81 -4.95 -2.14
CA ASP A 119 25.23 -6.07 -1.42
C ASP A 119 25.66 -7.38 -2.11
N PRO A 120 26.54 -8.18 -1.48
CA PRO A 120 27.04 -9.41 -2.07
C PRO A 120 25.98 -10.50 -2.19
N ILE A 121 24.89 -10.44 -1.42
CA ILE A 121 23.79 -11.43 -1.48
C ILE A 121 22.96 -11.17 -2.75
N THR A 122 22.55 -9.93 -2.96
CA THR A 122 21.70 -9.57 -4.11
C THR A 122 22.49 -9.30 -5.39
N GLY A 123 23.79 -8.98 -5.30
CA GLY A 123 24.63 -8.54 -6.41
C GLY A 123 24.38 -7.08 -6.83
N HIS A 124 23.64 -6.34 -6.00
CA HIS A 124 23.24 -4.96 -6.26
C HIS A 124 24.29 -3.98 -5.72
N ALA A 125 24.54 -2.91 -6.47
CA ALA A 125 25.31 -1.77 -5.99
C ALA A 125 24.59 -0.45 -6.26
N ALA A 126 24.60 0.44 -5.27
CA ALA A 126 24.12 1.81 -5.40
C ALA A 126 25.30 2.78 -5.28
N VAL A 127 25.60 3.50 -6.37
CA VAL A 127 26.74 4.44 -6.42
C VAL A 127 26.27 5.86 -6.68
N LEU A 128 26.87 6.81 -5.96
CA LEU A 128 26.47 8.20 -5.91
C LEU A 128 27.66 9.14 -6.14
N GLU A 129 27.42 10.27 -6.78
CA GLU A 129 28.39 11.36 -6.88
C GLU A 129 28.47 12.13 -5.54
N GLN A 130 29.68 12.31 -4.99
CA GLN A 130 29.92 13.03 -3.72
C GLN A 130 29.67 14.55 -3.76
N VAL A 131 28.79 15.07 -4.64
CA VAL A 131 28.61 16.52 -4.83
C VAL A 131 27.23 16.99 -4.34
N GLN A 132 27.24 17.99 -3.43
CA GLN A 132 26.10 18.47 -2.63
C GLN A 132 24.85 18.99 -3.39
N HIS A 133 24.89 19.21 -4.71
CA HIS A 133 23.85 20.00 -5.40
C HIS A 133 23.15 19.31 -6.58
N ARG A 134 23.64 18.18 -7.10
CA ARG A 134 22.93 17.33 -8.07
C ARG A 134 23.44 15.88 -7.96
N PRO A 135 22.80 15.00 -7.16
CA PRO A 135 23.27 13.63 -7.03
C PRO A 135 23.04 12.88 -8.35
N LEU A 136 24.13 12.48 -9.00
CA LEU A 136 24.09 11.38 -9.96
C LEU A 136 23.98 10.08 -9.15
N ALA A 137 22.92 9.32 -9.37
CA ALA A 137 22.71 8.01 -8.75
C ALA A 137 22.68 6.94 -9.84
N LEU A 138 23.60 5.98 -9.78
CA LEU A 138 23.52 4.77 -10.61
C LEU A 138 23.06 3.60 -9.75
N GLN A 139 22.28 2.73 -10.38
CA GLN A 139 21.88 1.45 -9.83
C GLN A 139 22.49 0.36 -10.70
N LEU A 140 23.26 -0.53 -10.10
CA LEU A 140 23.98 -1.58 -10.81
C LEU A 140 23.52 -2.93 -10.27
N LEU A 141 23.21 -3.87 -11.16
CA LEU A 141 23.07 -5.28 -10.81
C LEU A 141 24.13 -6.05 -11.58
N PHE A 142 25.10 -6.60 -10.86
CA PHE A 142 26.18 -7.36 -11.45
C PHE A 142 25.83 -8.85 -11.50
N GLY A 143 26.16 -9.47 -12.62
CA GLY A 143 26.51 -10.90 -12.65
C GLY A 143 27.95 -11.05 -13.13
N ASP A 144 28.29 -12.26 -13.56
CA ASP A 144 29.68 -12.63 -13.82
C ASP A 144 30.30 -11.83 -14.98
N ASP A 145 29.57 -11.70 -16.09
CA ASP A 145 30.05 -11.06 -17.33
C ASP A 145 29.14 -9.93 -17.86
N ILE A 146 27.93 -9.81 -17.31
CA ILE A 146 26.91 -8.82 -17.72
C ILE A 146 26.41 -8.11 -16.48
N ALA A 147 26.18 -6.80 -16.59
CA ALA A 147 25.54 -6.02 -15.54
C ALA A 147 24.43 -5.13 -16.11
N LEU A 148 23.35 -4.97 -15.34
CA LEU A 148 22.30 -4.00 -15.65
C LEU A 148 22.62 -2.66 -15.01
N LEU A 149 22.41 -1.59 -15.77
CA LEU A 149 22.61 -0.21 -15.34
C LEU A 149 21.27 0.54 -15.36
N GLY A 150 20.83 0.95 -14.18
CA GLY A 150 19.78 1.93 -13.98
C GLY A 150 20.35 3.33 -13.86
N TYR A 151 19.88 4.24 -14.71
CA TYR A 151 20.17 5.67 -14.64
C TYR A 151 18.91 6.51 -14.83
N GLN A 152 18.81 7.63 -14.11
CA GLN A 152 17.64 8.50 -14.12
C GLN A 152 17.29 8.94 -15.56
N ARG A 153 16.01 8.81 -15.93
CA ARG A 153 15.43 9.22 -17.24
C ARG A 153 15.86 8.36 -18.45
N CYS A 154 16.42 7.18 -18.22
CA CYS A 154 16.84 6.26 -19.28
C CYS A 154 16.04 4.94 -19.26
N ASP A 155 15.83 4.38 -20.45
CA ASP A 155 14.96 3.23 -20.70
C ASP A 155 15.63 1.91 -20.27
N LEU A 156 16.93 1.72 -20.57
CA LEU A 156 17.71 0.51 -20.25
C LEU A 156 19.21 0.81 -20.36
N GLY A 157 20.01 0.34 -19.41
CA GLY A 157 21.46 0.30 -19.50
C GLY A 157 21.97 -1.14 -19.36
N LEU A 158 22.89 -1.53 -20.23
CA LEU A 158 23.51 -2.86 -20.21
C LEU A 158 25.02 -2.69 -20.31
N LEU A 159 25.75 -3.41 -19.46
CA LEU A 159 27.20 -3.45 -19.38
C LEU A 159 27.68 -4.89 -19.57
N GLN A 160 28.83 -5.05 -20.20
CA GLN A 160 29.55 -6.31 -20.34
C GLN A 160 30.98 -6.08 -19.88
N ARG A 161 31.55 -7.08 -19.21
CA ARG A 161 32.94 -7.06 -18.78
C ARG A 161 33.88 -6.98 -20.00
N ALA A 162 34.91 -6.15 -19.90
CA ALA A 162 35.83 -5.91 -21.01
C ALA A 162 36.69 -7.17 -21.31
N PRO A 163 36.92 -7.53 -22.58
CA PRO A 163 36.45 -6.85 -23.80
C PRO A 163 34.97 -7.16 -24.13
N ALA A 164 34.15 -6.11 -24.27
CA ALA A 164 32.71 -6.21 -24.47
C ALA A 164 32.33 -6.43 -25.95
N ASN A 165 32.71 -7.59 -26.49
CA ASN A 165 32.54 -7.88 -27.93
C ASN A 165 31.08 -7.80 -28.37
N ALA A 166 30.14 -8.35 -27.59
CA ALA A 166 28.73 -8.41 -27.98
C ALA A 166 28.06 -7.02 -27.96
N LEU A 167 28.45 -6.15 -27.02
CA LEU A 167 27.97 -4.77 -26.98
C LEU A 167 28.63 -3.91 -28.06
N SER A 168 29.89 -4.17 -28.41
CA SER A 168 30.56 -3.51 -29.53
C SER A 168 29.91 -3.88 -30.88
N GLU A 169 29.57 -5.16 -31.07
CA GLU A 169 28.78 -5.62 -32.20
C GLU A 169 27.41 -4.94 -32.25
N LEU A 170 26.68 -4.90 -31.13
CA LEU A 170 25.40 -4.20 -31.06
C LEU A 170 25.53 -2.71 -31.39
N GLN A 171 26.54 -2.01 -30.89
CA GLN A 171 26.79 -0.61 -31.21
C GLN A 171 26.98 -0.41 -32.73
N ASN A 172 27.76 -1.28 -33.37
CA ASN A 172 27.95 -1.25 -34.82
C ASN A 172 26.64 -1.52 -35.57
N GLU A 173 25.86 -2.52 -35.14
CA GLU A 173 24.54 -2.83 -35.71
C GLU A 173 23.55 -1.67 -35.56
N LEU A 174 23.55 -0.99 -34.42
CA LEU A 174 22.68 0.17 -34.17
C LEU A 174 23.03 1.34 -35.08
N VAL A 175 24.32 1.64 -35.27
CA VAL A 175 24.77 2.69 -36.20
C VAL A 175 24.23 2.43 -37.61
N LEU A 176 24.19 1.17 -38.07
CA LEU A 176 23.68 0.81 -39.40
C LEU A 176 22.17 1.03 -39.55
N ILE A 177 21.37 0.84 -38.50
CA ILE A 177 19.89 0.90 -38.56
C ILE A 177 19.36 2.30 -38.17
N GLN A 178 20.21 3.17 -37.63
CA GLN A 178 19.82 4.50 -37.15
C GLN A 178 19.43 5.45 -38.28
N GLU A 179 19.92 5.22 -39.50
CA GLU A 179 19.59 6.05 -40.66
C GLU A 179 18.14 5.82 -41.12
N PRO A 180 17.38 6.88 -41.45
CA PRO A 180 16.07 6.73 -42.03
C PRO A 180 16.17 5.99 -43.36
N ILE A 181 15.37 4.93 -43.53
CA ILE A 181 15.37 4.14 -44.76
C ILE A 181 14.85 5.01 -45.90
N VAL A 182 15.73 5.31 -46.84
CA VAL A 182 15.39 5.92 -48.13
C VAL A 182 14.95 4.80 -49.06
N ILE A 183 13.69 4.84 -49.50
CA ILE A 183 13.14 3.86 -50.44
C ILE A 183 13.50 4.32 -51.86
N SER A 184 14.29 3.53 -52.59
CA SER A 184 14.59 3.79 -54.00
C SER A 184 13.45 3.36 -54.92
N ALA A 185 13.48 3.78 -56.18
CA ALA A 185 12.51 3.32 -57.17
C ALA A 185 12.61 1.81 -57.45
N GLU A 186 13.78 1.19 -57.22
CA GLU A 186 14.02 -0.24 -57.37
C GLU A 186 13.45 -1.05 -56.20
N ASP A 187 13.42 -0.48 -55.00
CA ASP A 187 12.80 -1.09 -53.81
C ASP A 187 11.27 -1.19 -53.90
N GLN A 188 10.66 -0.47 -54.85
CA GLN A 188 9.22 -0.51 -55.12
C GLN A 188 8.85 -1.54 -56.20
N GLN A 189 9.84 -2.12 -56.90
CA GLN A 189 9.62 -3.08 -57.98
C GLN A 189 9.80 -4.53 -57.47
N GLY A 190 8.94 -5.45 -57.93
CA GLY A 190 8.98 -6.88 -57.61
C GLY A 190 7.93 -7.34 -56.60
N GLU A 191 7.90 -8.64 -56.32
CA GLU A 191 6.96 -9.26 -55.38
C GLU A 191 7.44 -9.13 -53.92
N CYS A 192 6.49 -9.12 -52.98
CA CYS A 192 6.78 -9.19 -51.55
C CYS A 192 7.49 -10.53 -51.23
N PRO A 193 8.65 -10.53 -50.54
CA PRO A 193 9.37 -11.76 -50.17
C PRO A 193 8.47 -12.78 -49.45
N LYS A 194 8.70 -14.08 -49.69
CA LYS A 194 7.85 -15.16 -49.13
C LYS A 194 7.82 -15.16 -47.61
N GLU A 195 8.94 -14.87 -46.97
CA GLU A 195 9.05 -14.76 -45.51
C GLU A 195 8.19 -13.61 -44.97
N LEU A 196 8.17 -12.46 -45.67
CA LEU A 196 7.32 -11.33 -45.31
C LEU A 196 5.84 -11.60 -45.60
N GLN A 197 5.51 -12.32 -46.67
CA GLN A 197 4.15 -12.78 -46.93
C GLN A 197 3.66 -13.70 -45.80
N ALA A 198 4.47 -14.65 -45.35
CA ALA A 198 4.16 -15.52 -44.23
C ALA A 198 3.99 -14.74 -42.92
N TRP A 199 4.83 -13.73 -42.67
CA TRP A 199 4.75 -12.90 -41.46
C TRP A 199 3.53 -11.96 -41.47
N ILE A 200 3.18 -11.41 -42.63
CA ILE A 200 1.93 -10.66 -42.83
C ILE A 200 0.73 -11.58 -42.61
N GLN A 201 0.75 -12.79 -43.17
CA GLN A 201 -0.32 -13.76 -43.01
C GLN A 201 -0.51 -14.15 -41.54
N ALA A 202 0.57 -14.41 -40.80
CA ALA A 202 0.51 -14.65 -39.37
C ALA A 202 -0.21 -13.52 -38.60
N GLY A 203 -0.02 -12.26 -39.02
CA GLY A 203 -0.74 -11.12 -38.44
C GLY A 203 -2.21 -11.00 -38.85
N LEU A 204 -2.54 -11.47 -40.05
CA LEU A 204 -3.92 -11.57 -40.53
C LEU A 204 -4.68 -12.74 -39.89
N ASP A 205 -3.97 -13.77 -39.41
CA ASP A 205 -4.55 -14.94 -38.74
C ASP A 205 -4.77 -14.72 -37.24
N LEU A 206 -4.25 -13.63 -36.67
CA LEU A 206 -4.45 -13.31 -35.26
C LEU A 206 -5.94 -13.07 -34.94
N PRO A 207 -6.44 -13.65 -33.83
CA PRO A 207 -7.81 -13.43 -33.38
C PRO A 207 -8.05 -11.95 -33.12
N LEU A 208 -9.20 -11.48 -33.59
CA LEU A 208 -9.59 -10.08 -33.45
C LEU A 208 -10.33 -9.89 -32.13
N ASP A 209 -9.99 -8.83 -31.42
CA ASP A 209 -10.78 -8.36 -30.29
C ASP A 209 -12.17 -7.88 -30.75
N SER A 210 -13.02 -7.53 -29.78
CA SER A 210 -14.35 -6.96 -30.04
C SER A 210 -14.33 -5.66 -30.86
N ASN A 211 -13.16 -5.05 -31.05
CA ASN A 211 -12.92 -3.86 -31.84
C ASN A 211 -12.33 -4.15 -33.24
N GLY A 212 -12.22 -5.42 -33.63
CA GLY A 212 -11.67 -5.83 -34.92
C GLY A 212 -10.15 -5.65 -35.03
N ARG A 213 -9.42 -5.60 -33.91
CA ARG A 213 -7.96 -5.45 -33.84
C ARG A 213 -7.32 -6.79 -33.45
N GLY A 214 -6.30 -7.21 -34.19
CA GLY A 214 -5.48 -8.35 -33.81
C GLY A 214 -4.39 -7.92 -32.82
N ASP A 215 -4.06 -8.78 -31.85
CA ASP A 215 -2.94 -8.53 -30.92
C ASP A 215 -1.59 -8.65 -31.64
N THR A 216 -1.18 -7.58 -32.31
CA THR A 216 0.09 -7.53 -33.07
C THR A 216 1.32 -7.67 -32.19
N SER A 217 1.19 -7.69 -30.85
CA SER A 217 2.30 -7.99 -29.94
C SER A 217 2.69 -9.47 -29.95
N ALA A 218 1.94 -10.36 -30.61
CA ALA A 218 2.42 -11.73 -30.87
C ALA A 218 3.46 -11.79 -32.01
N LEU A 219 3.45 -10.80 -32.93
CA LEU A 219 4.23 -10.85 -34.18
C LEU A 219 5.74 -10.75 -34.01
N TRP A 220 6.23 -10.28 -32.86
CA TRP A 220 7.66 -10.23 -32.54
C TRP A 220 8.15 -11.46 -31.76
N THR A 221 7.25 -12.36 -31.34
CA THR A 221 7.59 -13.50 -30.49
C THR A 221 8.33 -14.60 -31.26
N ALA A 222 9.22 -15.31 -30.58
CA ALA A 222 9.93 -16.46 -31.16
C ALA A 222 8.98 -17.51 -31.76
N ALA A 223 7.81 -17.73 -31.14
CA ALA A 223 6.79 -18.65 -31.64
C ALA A 223 6.28 -18.31 -33.05
N VAL A 224 6.18 -17.02 -33.38
CA VAL A 224 5.79 -16.56 -34.73
C VAL A 224 7.00 -16.46 -35.64
N THR A 225 8.12 -15.94 -35.15
CA THR A 225 9.24 -15.55 -36.01
C THR A 225 10.19 -16.69 -36.35
N GLN A 226 10.38 -17.65 -35.43
CA GLN A 226 11.32 -18.75 -35.61
C GLN A 226 10.90 -19.73 -36.72
N PRO A 227 9.61 -20.09 -36.89
CA PRO A 227 9.17 -20.86 -38.05
C PRO A 227 9.35 -20.14 -39.39
N ILE A 228 9.34 -18.81 -39.40
CA ILE A 228 9.40 -17.98 -40.62
C ILE A 228 10.85 -17.70 -41.03
N PHE A 229 11.68 -17.28 -40.08
CA PHE A 229 13.05 -16.83 -40.33
C PHE A 229 14.12 -17.83 -39.89
N GLY A 230 13.72 -18.97 -39.31
CA GLY A 230 14.62 -19.96 -38.70
C GLY A 230 15.19 -19.53 -37.34
N LYS A 231 14.95 -18.28 -36.91
CA LYS A 231 15.45 -17.70 -35.66
C LYS A 231 14.52 -16.59 -35.14
N PRO A 232 14.60 -16.20 -33.85
CA PRO A 232 13.90 -15.04 -33.33
C PRO A 232 14.22 -13.76 -34.13
N VAL A 233 13.23 -12.87 -34.33
CA VAL A 233 13.46 -11.59 -35.02
C VAL A 233 14.53 -10.75 -34.31
N ALA A 234 14.66 -10.85 -32.98
CA ALA A 234 15.74 -10.22 -32.20
C ALA A 234 17.15 -10.62 -32.69
N GLU A 235 17.33 -11.81 -33.27
CA GLU A 235 18.62 -12.33 -33.76
C GLU A 235 18.88 -12.07 -35.25
N LEU A 236 17.95 -11.39 -35.93
CA LEU A 236 18.18 -10.95 -37.30
C LEU A 236 19.15 -9.78 -37.27
N GLY A 237 20.33 -9.96 -37.88
CA GLY A 237 21.35 -8.91 -37.95
C GLY A 237 20.84 -7.65 -38.64
N ALA A 238 21.56 -6.53 -38.42
CA ALA A 238 21.17 -5.21 -38.89
C ALA A 238 20.79 -5.15 -40.37
N GLN A 239 21.63 -5.72 -41.23
CA GLN A 239 21.44 -5.69 -42.68
C GLN A 239 20.12 -6.37 -43.11
N GLN A 240 19.86 -7.56 -42.57
CA GLN A 240 18.66 -8.33 -42.89
C GLN A 240 17.39 -7.59 -42.43
N ARG A 241 17.43 -6.92 -41.27
CA ARG A 241 16.30 -6.11 -40.81
C ARG A 241 16.07 -4.85 -41.64
N ILE A 242 17.13 -4.19 -42.10
CA ILE A 242 17.04 -3.07 -43.04
C ILE A 242 16.37 -3.54 -44.34
N GLU A 243 16.77 -4.70 -44.87
CA GLU A 243 16.17 -5.30 -46.05
C GLU A 243 14.69 -5.67 -45.86
N LEU A 244 14.34 -6.30 -44.73
CA LEU A 244 12.95 -6.61 -44.39
C LEU A 244 12.11 -5.33 -44.28
N ARG A 245 12.64 -4.30 -43.65
CA ARG A 245 11.94 -3.02 -43.49
C ARG A 245 11.80 -2.27 -44.82
N ARG A 246 12.81 -2.30 -45.69
CA ARG A 246 12.73 -1.79 -47.07
C ARG A 246 11.66 -2.52 -47.87
N ALA A 247 11.65 -3.85 -47.82
CA ALA A 247 10.66 -4.65 -48.53
C ALA A 247 9.24 -4.46 -47.98
N LEU A 248 9.07 -4.31 -46.66
CA LEU A 248 7.79 -3.95 -46.03
C LEU A 248 7.29 -2.57 -46.48
N ALA A 249 8.20 -1.59 -46.56
CA ALA A 249 7.88 -0.23 -46.93
C ALA A 249 7.67 -0.02 -48.45
N GLY A 250 8.26 -0.88 -49.28
CA GLY A 250 8.13 -0.89 -50.74
C GLY A 250 7.22 -2.03 -51.23
N ARG A 251 7.83 -3.18 -51.55
CA ARG A 251 7.20 -4.32 -52.26
C ARG A 251 5.97 -4.94 -51.57
N CYS A 252 5.87 -4.88 -50.25
CA CYS A 252 4.77 -5.50 -49.49
C CYS A 252 3.65 -4.51 -49.13
N MET A 253 3.77 -3.23 -49.48
CA MET A 253 2.77 -2.23 -49.16
C MET A 253 1.63 -2.27 -50.19
N VAL A 254 0.46 -2.79 -49.79
CA VAL A 254 -0.68 -2.98 -50.68
C VAL A 254 -1.64 -1.78 -50.64
N SER A 255 -2.14 -1.33 -51.79
CA SER A 255 -3.21 -0.34 -51.89
C SER A 255 -4.58 -0.99 -51.65
N GLY A 256 -5.39 -0.45 -50.73
CA GLY A 256 -6.81 -0.82 -50.57
C GLY A 256 -7.20 -1.65 -49.33
N ASP A 257 -6.36 -2.57 -48.84
CA ASP A 257 -6.69 -3.37 -47.63
C ASP A 257 -6.23 -2.69 -46.33
N ARG A 258 -7.19 -2.25 -45.52
CA ARG A 258 -6.94 -1.54 -44.25
C ARG A 258 -6.31 -2.44 -43.18
N ARG A 259 -6.66 -3.73 -43.13
CA ARG A 259 -6.16 -4.68 -42.13
C ARG A 259 -4.73 -5.08 -42.46
N GLN A 260 -4.47 -5.42 -43.73
CA GLN A 260 -3.13 -5.73 -44.18
C GLN A 260 -2.18 -4.55 -43.99
N LYS A 261 -2.61 -3.32 -44.29
CA LYS A 261 -1.82 -2.10 -44.02
C LYS A 261 -1.48 -1.93 -42.53
N ALA A 262 -2.42 -2.23 -41.63
CA ALA A 262 -2.18 -2.15 -40.19
C ALA A 262 -1.14 -3.19 -39.73
N VAL A 263 -1.23 -4.42 -40.22
CA VAL A 263 -0.23 -5.48 -39.98
C VAL A 263 1.13 -5.06 -40.53
N VAL A 264 1.22 -4.63 -41.79
CA VAL A 264 2.47 -4.15 -42.39
C VAL A 264 3.06 -2.99 -41.59
N SER A 265 2.24 -2.05 -41.12
CA SER A 265 2.70 -0.96 -40.26
C SER A 265 3.23 -1.43 -38.90
N ALA A 266 2.60 -2.44 -38.29
CA ALA A 266 3.09 -3.06 -37.06
C ALA A 266 4.43 -3.78 -37.31
N LEU A 267 4.57 -4.51 -38.42
CA LEU A 267 5.81 -5.16 -38.81
C LEU A 267 6.93 -4.14 -39.11
N MET A 268 6.60 -2.99 -39.71
CA MET A 268 7.54 -1.87 -39.89
C MET A 268 8.01 -1.29 -38.54
N HIS A 269 7.16 -1.28 -37.52
CA HIS A 269 7.56 -0.91 -36.16
C HIS A 269 8.43 -1.98 -35.50
N ILE A 270 8.11 -3.26 -35.66
CA ILE A 270 8.90 -4.37 -35.09
C ILE A 270 10.31 -4.43 -35.71
N THR A 271 10.42 -4.05 -36.98
CA THR A 271 11.69 -3.96 -37.71
C THR A 271 12.40 -2.61 -37.52
N ASP A 272 11.86 -1.71 -36.70
CA ASP A 272 12.47 -0.41 -36.45
C ASP A 272 13.70 -0.49 -35.54
N TYR A 273 14.46 0.62 -35.55
CA TYR A 273 15.67 0.80 -34.74
C TYR A 273 15.44 0.47 -33.26
N ARG A 274 14.34 0.97 -32.70
CA ARG A 274 14.09 0.88 -31.25
C ARG A 274 13.74 -0.55 -30.85
N SER A 275 12.93 -1.21 -31.66
CA SER A 275 12.51 -2.60 -31.44
C SER A 275 13.65 -3.59 -31.68
N PHE A 276 14.55 -3.34 -32.63
CA PHE A 276 15.78 -4.11 -32.79
C PHE A 276 16.68 -3.98 -31.56
N ARG A 277 16.97 -2.75 -31.16
CA ARG A 277 17.78 -2.45 -29.98
C ARG A 277 17.23 -3.13 -28.74
N ASP A 278 15.96 -2.90 -28.42
CA ASP A 278 15.34 -3.40 -27.19
C ASP A 278 15.35 -4.94 -27.19
N GLY A 279 15.09 -5.58 -28.34
CA GLY A 279 15.18 -7.03 -28.48
C GLY A 279 16.59 -7.59 -28.27
N ARG A 280 17.62 -6.97 -28.87
CA ARG A 280 19.02 -7.39 -28.68
C ARG A 280 19.49 -7.19 -27.25
N LEU A 281 19.17 -6.05 -26.63
CA LEU A 281 19.52 -5.80 -25.23
C LEU A 281 18.85 -6.79 -24.28
N ILE A 282 17.58 -7.12 -24.50
CA ILE A 282 16.89 -8.17 -23.73
C ILE A 282 17.60 -9.51 -23.88
N GLN A 283 17.95 -9.90 -25.11
CA GLN A 283 18.66 -11.16 -25.35
C GLN A 283 20.02 -11.20 -24.64
N LEU A 284 20.79 -10.12 -24.68
CA LEU A 284 22.09 -10.05 -24.01
C LEU A 284 21.96 -10.04 -22.48
N ALA A 285 20.87 -9.48 -21.94
CA ALA A 285 20.60 -9.45 -20.50
C ALA A 285 19.95 -10.72 -19.96
N GLN A 286 19.35 -11.55 -20.81
CA GLN A 286 18.58 -12.72 -20.41
C GLN A 286 19.40 -13.75 -19.59
N PRO A 287 20.65 -14.09 -19.94
CA PRO A 287 21.45 -15.02 -19.13
C PRO A 287 21.70 -14.52 -17.70
N LEU A 288 21.95 -13.22 -17.54
CA LEU A 288 22.10 -12.60 -16.22
C LEU A 288 20.81 -12.75 -15.41
N ALA A 289 19.66 -12.41 -15.99
CA ALA A 289 18.37 -12.52 -15.30
C ALA A 289 18.06 -13.96 -14.88
N GLN A 290 18.37 -14.94 -15.74
CA GLN A 290 18.16 -16.36 -15.47
C GLN A 290 19.06 -16.90 -14.37
N ALA A 291 20.37 -16.61 -14.42
CA ALA A 291 21.32 -17.01 -13.39
C ALA A 291 20.95 -16.36 -12.04
N TRP A 292 20.63 -15.07 -12.06
CA TRP A 292 20.19 -14.36 -10.87
C TRP A 292 18.92 -14.98 -10.25
N LEU A 293 17.93 -15.35 -11.07
CA LEU A 293 16.70 -16.03 -10.60
C LEU A 293 17.02 -17.38 -9.96
N ALA A 294 17.85 -18.19 -10.61
CA ALA A 294 18.17 -19.55 -10.16
C ALA A 294 19.07 -19.57 -8.91
N ASP A 295 20.10 -18.72 -8.89
CA ASP A 295 21.19 -18.82 -7.92
C ASP A 295 21.00 -17.91 -6.71
N ARG A 296 20.14 -16.89 -6.81
CA ARG A 296 19.91 -15.91 -5.72
C ARG A 296 18.46 -15.86 -5.28
N ALA A 297 17.54 -15.66 -6.23
CA ALA A 297 16.13 -15.44 -5.87
C ALA A 297 15.42 -16.72 -5.39
N GLN A 298 15.52 -17.82 -6.14
CA GLN A 298 14.85 -19.08 -5.79
C GLN A 298 15.32 -19.66 -4.45
N PRO A 299 16.63 -19.66 -4.12
CA PRO A 299 17.09 -20.13 -2.80
C PRO A 299 16.48 -19.31 -1.64
N LEU A 300 16.41 -17.98 -1.77
CA LEU A 300 15.79 -17.12 -0.76
C LEU A 300 14.28 -17.38 -0.61
N LEU A 301 13.59 -17.73 -1.70
CA LEU A 301 12.17 -18.06 -1.68
C LEU A 301 11.86 -19.45 -1.08
N GLN A 302 12.82 -20.37 -1.10
CA GLN A 302 12.64 -21.75 -0.63
C GLN A 302 12.89 -21.93 0.87
N THR A 303 13.57 -20.99 1.53
CA THR A 303 13.93 -21.07 2.95
C THR A 303 12.86 -20.52 3.89
N VAL A 304 11.85 -19.82 3.36
CA VAL A 304 10.68 -19.37 4.10
C VAL A 304 9.51 -20.29 3.75
N PRO A 305 8.93 -21.05 4.70
CA PRO A 305 7.65 -21.71 4.45
C PRO A 305 6.60 -20.63 4.18
N LEU A 306 6.26 -20.45 2.90
CA LEU A 306 5.40 -19.35 2.48
C LEU A 306 3.97 -19.60 2.96
N PRO A 307 3.40 -18.74 3.82
CA PRO A 307 1.98 -18.83 4.12
C PRO A 307 1.18 -18.64 2.83
N ARG A 308 0.07 -19.36 2.69
CA ARG A 308 -0.85 -19.13 1.58
C ARG A 308 -1.45 -17.73 1.74
N LEU A 309 -1.17 -16.84 0.78
CA LEU A 309 -1.81 -15.53 0.73
C LEU A 309 -3.34 -15.71 0.73
N SER A 310 -4.05 -14.80 1.39
CA SER A 310 -5.52 -14.76 1.34
C SER A 310 -5.99 -14.65 -0.12
N GLN A 311 -7.19 -15.17 -0.40
CA GLN A 311 -7.76 -15.10 -1.75
C GLN A 311 -7.87 -13.65 -2.26
N THR A 312 -8.23 -12.72 -1.36
CA THR A 312 -8.33 -11.28 -1.64
C THR A 312 -6.97 -10.69 -2.03
N THR A 313 -5.92 -11.02 -1.27
CA THR A 313 -4.54 -10.58 -1.57
C THR A 313 -4.05 -11.15 -2.90
N SER A 314 -4.31 -12.43 -3.16
CA SER A 314 -3.96 -13.10 -4.43
C SER A 314 -4.68 -12.50 -5.65
N GLN A 315 -5.94 -12.10 -5.48
CA GLN A 315 -6.72 -11.41 -6.51
C GLN A 315 -6.23 -9.98 -6.75
N ALA A 316 -5.91 -9.23 -5.69
CA ALA A 316 -5.35 -7.88 -5.80
C ALA A 316 -4.01 -7.89 -6.53
N LEU A 317 -3.12 -8.84 -6.20
CA LEU A 317 -1.84 -9.02 -6.90
C LEU A 317 -2.02 -9.40 -8.37
N GLY A 318 -3.03 -10.21 -8.69
CA GLY A 318 -3.35 -10.59 -10.08
C GLY A 318 -3.85 -9.44 -10.95
N ARG A 319 -4.13 -8.26 -10.38
CA ARG A 319 -4.57 -7.05 -11.11
C ARG A 319 -3.43 -6.05 -11.34
N ILE A 320 -2.24 -6.28 -10.76
CA ILE A 320 -1.08 -5.41 -10.97
C ILE A 320 -0.47 -5.71 -12.36
N PRO A 321 -0.29 -4.71 -13.25
CA PRO A 321 0.27 -4.94 -14.58
C PRO A 321 1.70 -5.52 -14.57
N HIS A 322 1.95 -6.54 -15.39
CA HIS A 322 3.25 -7.24 -15.54
C HIS A 322 4.33 -6.46 -16.32
N THR A 323 4.37 -5.14 -16.19
CA THR A 323 5.15 -4.28 -17.11
C THR A 323 6.59 -4.03 -16.65
N PHE A 324 7.22 -5.00 -16.02
CA PHE A 324 8.61 -4.92 -15.61
C PHE A 324 9.54 -5.41 -16.74
N ASN A 325 10.64 -4.68 -16.97
CA ASN A 325 11.62 -5.08 -17.99
C ASN A 325 12.32 -6.40 -17.62
N PHE A 326 12.43 -6.71 -16.32
CA PHE A 326 12.98 -7.97 -15.83
C PHE A 326 12.04 -9.15 -16.12
N ASP A 327 10.73 -9.00 -15.86
CA ASP A 327 9.71 -10.01 -16.23
C ASP A 327 9.71 -10.28 -17.73
N ARG A 328 9.94 -9.26 -18.56
CA ARG A 328 10.10 -9.43 -20.03
C ARG A 328 11.38 -10.16 -20.42
N MET A 329 12.47 -10.00 -19.68
CA MET A 329 13.72 -10.78 -19.90
C MET A 329 13.54 -12.24 -19.49
N LEU A 330 12.74 -12.49 -18.45
CA LEU A 330 12.45 -13.83 -17.95
C LEU A 330 11.25 -14.49 -18.63
N ALA A 331 10.44 -13.74 -19.40
CA ALA A 331 9.30 -14.25 -20.14
C ALA A 331 9.72 -15.34 -21.12
N GLY A 332 9.20 -16.56 -20.93
CA GLY A 332 9.57 -17.74 -21.72
C GLY A 332 10.66 -18.61 -21.10
N THR A 333 11.21 -18.23 -19.94
CA THR A 333 12.08 -19.12 -19.14
C THR A 333 11.24 -20.19 -18.47
N VAL A 334 11.65 -21.46 -18.55
CA VAL A 334 10.93 -22.58 -17.95
C VAL A 334 10.84 -22.39 -16.44
N GLY A 335 9.61 -22.43 -15.89
CA GLY A 335 9.35 -22.33 -14.45
C GLY A 335 9.22 -20.91 -13.90
N TYR A 336 9.42 -19.86 -14.72
CA TYR A 336 9.18 -18.48 -14.29
C TYR A 336 7.75 -18.02 -14.62
N ASP A 337 7.02 -17.62 -13.59
CA ASP A 337 5.73 -16.96 -13.68
C ASP A 337 5.74 -15.70 -12.80
N ALA A 338 5.62 -14.53 -13.42
CA ALA A 338 5.74 -13.24 -12.73
C ALA A 338 4.69 -13.06 -11.63
N ARG A 339 3.50 -13.67 -11.78
CA ARG A 339 2.43 -13.61 -10.79
C ARG A 339 2.77 -14.46 -9.57
N ASN A 340 3.23 -15.70 -9.77
CA ASN A 340 3.69 -16.57 -8.70
C ASN A 340 4.88 -15.94 -7.97
N TYR A 341 5.82 -15.35 -8.71
CA TYR A 341 6.98 -14.70 -8.12
C TYR A 341 6.59 -13.50 -7.22
N ALA A 342 5.72 -12.60 -7.71
CA ALA A 342 5.23 -11.48 -6.91
C ALA A 342 4.48 -11.94 -5.65
N GLN A 343 3.67 -13.01 -5.77
CA GLN A 343 2.97 -13.61 -4.64
C GLN A 343 3.93 -14.20 -3.60
N GLN A 344 4.97 -14.90 -4.05
CA GLN A 344 5.99 -15.48 -3.18
C GLN A 344 6.76 -14.38 -2.43
N MET A 345 7.13 -13.29 -3.12
CA MET A 345 7.82 -12.16 -2.49
C MET A 345 6.99 -11.45 -1.43
N VAL A 346 5.68 -11.24 -1.68
CA VAL A 346 4.77 -10.68 -0.67
C VAL A 346 4.66 -11.61 0.54
N ALA A 347 4.52 -12.93 0.31
CA ALA A 347 4.44 -13.91 1.37
C ALA A 347 5.74 -14.00 2.21
N VAL A 348 6.92 -13.88 1.58
CA VAL A 348 8.21 -13.81 2.28
C VAL A 348 8.27 -12.58 3.18
N ASN A 349 7.94 -11.41 2.64
CA ASN A 349 8.02 -10.15 3.38
C ASN A 349 7.07 -10.14 4.58
N ASP A 350 5.84 -10.61 4.38
CA ASP A 350 4.87 -10.76 5.47
C ASP A 350 5.34 -11.77 6.52
N ALA A 351 5.91 -12.91 6.11
CA ALA A 351 6.40 -13.94 7.03
C ALA A 351 7.62 -13.46 7.84
N LEU A 352 8.56 -12.74 7.21
CA LEU A 352 9.72 -12.17 7.90
C LEU A 352 9.30 -11.05 8.86
N ALA A 353 8.38 -10.18 8.44
CA ALA A 353 7.83 -9.15 9.31
C ALA A 353 7.03 -9.77 10.48
N ALA A 354 6.25 -10.82 10.22
CA ALA A 354 5.51 -11.55 11.26
C ALA A 354 6.47 -12.22 12.25
N ARG A 355 7.54 -12.88 11.79
CA ARG A 355 8.55 -13.49 12.67
C ARG A 355 9.29 -12.48 13.54
N ARG A 356 9.69 -11.34 12.97
CA ARG A 356 10.30 -10.25 13.77
C ARG A 356 9.32 -9.73 14.81
N ARG A 357 8.07 -9.46 14.40
CA ARG A 357 7.00 -9.05 15.32
C ARG A 357 6.77 -10.09 16.41
N GLU A 358 6.73 -11.38 16.08
CA GLU A 358 6.55 -12.49 17.03
C GLU A 358 7.70 -12.54 18.05
N GLN A 359 8.95 -12.45 17.60
CA GLN A 359 10.12 -12.43 18.50
C GLN A 359 10.12 -11.23 19.44
N ASP A 360 9.97 -10.02 18.88
CA ASP A 360 9.87 -8.79 19.68
C ASP A 360 8.71 -8.88 20.69
N TYR A 361 7.60 -9.50 20.27
CA TYR A 361 6.42 -9.67 21.11
C TYR A 361 6.66 -10.66 22.25
N LEU A 362 7.24 -11.83 21.97
CA LEU A 362 7.56 -12.83 22.99
C LEU A 362 8.59 -12.29 24.00
N ASP A 363 9.59 -11.53 23.56
CA ASP A 363 10.55 -10.90 24.48
C ASP A 363 9.91 -9.80 25.33
N ASN A 364 8.96 -9.04 24.78
CA ASN A 364 8.15 -8.11 25.57
C ASN A 364 7.29 -8.85 26.60
N MET A 365 6.71 -10.01 26.25
CA MET A 365 5.94 -10.86 27.17
C MET A 365 6.80 -11.38 28.33
N ARG A 366 8.01 -11.87 28.08
CA ARG A 366 8.92 -12.33 29.15
C ARG A 366 9.21 -11.25 30.17
N ASN A 367 9.43 -10.02 29.70
CA ASN A 367 9.77 -8.88 30.55
C ASN A 367 8.55 -8.20 31.19
N ALA A 368 7.33 -8.59 30.81
CA ALA A 368 6.10 -8.00 31.30
C ALA A 368 5.81 -8.38 32.75
N ARG A 369 5.15 -7.46 33.48
CA ARG A 369 4.50 -7.74 34.76
C ARG A 369 3.21 -8.52 34.54
N PHE A 370 2.65 -9.13 35.58
CA PHE A 370 1.49 -10.05 35.47
C PHE A 370 0.36 -9.56 34.54
N PHE A 371 -0.27 -8.42 34.81
CA PHE A 371 -1.37 -7.93 33.96
C PHE A 371 -0.95 -7.54 32.55
N THR A 372 0.27 -7.01 32.38
CA THR A 372 0.82 -6.72 31.05
C THR A 372 1.09 -8.00 30.26
N LEU A 373 1.51 -9.09 30.93
CA LEU A 373 1.66 -10.40 30.29
C LEU A 373 0.30 -10.91 29.79
N LEU A 374 -0.76 -10.75 30.57
CA LEU A 374 -2.12 -11.15 30.18
C LEU A 374 -2.68 -10.35 29.02
N GLU A 375 -2.49 -9.02 29.02
CA GLU A 375 -2.88 -8.15 27.91
C GLU A 375 -2.17 -8.57 26.62
N LEU A 376 -0.86 -8.84 26.72
CA LEU A 376 -0.09 -9.32 25.59
C LEU A 376 -0.54 -10.73 25.16
N TRP A 377 -0.85 -11.62 26.09
CA TRP A 377 -1.37 -12.94 25.74
C TRP A 377 -2.70 -12.88 24.99
N GLN A 378 -3.69 -12.16 25.52
CA GLN A 378 -5.00 -12.02 24.86
C GLN A 378 -4.90 -11.33 23.49
N ALA A 379 -4.04 -10.31 23.39
CA ALA A 379 -3.78 -9.66 22.11
C ALA A 379 -3.05 -10.59 21.13
N ALA A 380 -2.27 -11.57 21.60
CA ALA A 380 -1.66 -12.58 20.75
C ALA A 380 -2.71 -13.57 20.21
N LEU A 381 -3.59 -14.08 21.08
CA LEU A 381 -4.65 -15.02 20.70
C LEU A 381 -5.65 -14.43 19.68
N ALA A 382 -5.78 -13.10 19.64
CA ALA A 382 -6.61 -12.40 18.67
C ALA A 382 -5.89 -12.11 17.33
N ARG A 383 -4.60 -12.42 17.22
CA ARG A 383 -3.76 -12.08 16.07
C ARG A 383 -3.43 -13.31 15.24
N GLU A 384 -3.77 -13.26 13.97
CA GLU A 384 -3.42 -14.33 13.00
C GLU A 384 -1.93 -14.36 12.64
N ASP A 385 -1.14 -13.37 13.06
CA ASP A 385 0.29 -13.23 12.73
C ASP A 385 1.26 -13.69 13.83
N ILE A 386 0.75 -14.27 14.93
CA ILE A 386 1.53 -14.86 16.03
C ILE A 386 1.00 -16.29 16.26
N ALA A 387 1.89 -17.27 16.44
CA ALA A 387 1.45 -18.63 16.75
C ALA A 387 0.99 -18.76 18.21
N ASP A 388 -0.10 -19.49 18.46
CA ASP A 388 -0.64 -19.69 19.81
C ASP A 388 0.31 -20.51 20.70
N THR A 389 0.91 -21.57 20.16
CA THR A 389 1.71 -22.54 20.94
C THR A 389 2.92 -21.92 21.68
N PRO A 390 3.78 -21.09 21.05
CA PRO A 390 4.89 -20.43 21.76
C PRO A 390 4.41 -19.45 22.83
N VAL A 391 3.27 -18.80 22.61
CA VAL A 391 2.67 -17.84 23.53
C VAL A 391 2.12 -18.56 24.76
N GLU A 392 1.31 -19.61 24.56
CA GLU A 392 0.71 -20.39 25.65
C GLU A 392 1.78 -21.09 26.50
N THR A 393 2.83 -21.61 25.88
CA THR A 393 3.98 -22.21 26.59
C THR A 393 4.67 -21.19 27.50
N LEU A 394 4.88 -19.96 27.03
CA LEU A 394 5.50 -18.89 27.82
C LEU A 394 4.61 -18.49 28.99
N VAL A 395 3.31 -18.32 28.75
CA VAL A 395 2.35 -17.94 29.79
C VAL A 395 2.29 -19.02 30.87
N ALA A 396 2.15 -20.29 30.50
CA ALA A 396 2.12 -21.40 31.45
C ALA A 396 3.36 -21.43 32.37
N ALA A 397 4.54 -21.07 31.84
CA ALA A 397 5.79 -21.07 32.60
C ALA A 397 5.96 -19.87 33.55
N GLU A 398 5.36 -18.73 33.24
CA GLU A 398 5.67 -17.44 33.89
C GLU A 398 4.53 -16.88 34.76
N LEU A 399 3.31 -17.38 34.60
CA LEU A 399 2.11 -16.75 35.17
C LEU A 399 2.12 -16.74 36.71
N VAL A 400 2.43 -17.88 37.34
CA VAL A 400 2.41 -18.03 38.81
C VAL A 400 3.49 -17.16 39.47
N SER A 401 4.73 -17.20 38.98
CA SER A 401 5.83 -16.41 39.54
C SER A 401 5.58 -14.91 39.44
N LYS A 402 4.93 -14.45 38.36
CA LYS A 402 4.55 -13.05 38.18
C LYS A 402 3.36 -12.66 39.07
N ALA A 403 2.45 -13.59 39.40
CA ALA A 403 1.35 -13.35 40.33
C ALA A 403 1.88 -13.11 41.75
N GLU A 404 2.79 -13.97 42.22
CA GLU A 404 3.45 -13.84 43.53
C GLU A 404 4.16 -12.49 43.66
N ALA A 405 4.93 -12.10 42.64
CA ALA A 405 5.62 -10.81 42.61
C ALA A 405 4.62 -9.62 42.63
N HIS A 406 3.47 -9.76 41.96
CA HIS A 406 2.47 -8.70 41.91
C HIS A 406 1.79 -8.48 43.27
N ILE A 407 1.44 -9.54 44.00
CA ILE A 407 0.78 -9.43 45.32
C ILE A 407 1.67 -8.69 46.32
N LEU A 408 2.98 -8.96 46.31
CA LEU A 408 3.92 -8.32 47.23
C LEU A 408 4.08 -6.81 46.98
N GLU A 409 3.85 -6.36 45.75
CA GLU A 409 3.89 -4.94 45.36
C GLU A 409 2.51 -4.27 45.45
N ALA A 410 1.42 -5.04 45.43
CA ALA A 410 0.06 -4.51 45.37
C ALA A 410 -0.31 -3.75 46.64
N ALA A 411 -0.52 -2.43 46.50
CA ALA A 411 -0.89 -1.54 47.60
C ALA A 411 -2.04 -0.60 47.24
N THR A 412 -2.47 -0.62 45.97
CA THR A 412 -3.46 0.33 45.46
C THR A 412 -4.79 -0.36 45.13
N ALA A 413 -5.86 0.42 45.20
CA ALA A 413 -7.19 0.01 44.78
C ALA A 413 -7.22 -0.52 43.34
N LYS A 414 -6.43 0.07 42.45
CA LYS A 414 -6.33 -0.32 41.04
C LYS A 414 -5.76 -1.72 40.88
N GLU A 415 -4.71 -2.06 41.63
CA GLU A 415 -4.09 -3.38 41.59
C GLU A 415 -5.06 -4.43 42.13
N ALA A 416 -5.76 -4.13 43.24
CA ALA A 416 -6.81 -4.99 43.76
C ALA A 416 -7.98 -5.19 42.77
N ALA A 417 -8.43 -4.13 42.09
CA ALA A 417 -9.45 -4.25 41.05
C ALA A 417 -9.02 -5.23 39.94
N GLN A 418 -7.78 -5.11 39.46
CA GLN A 418 -7.24 -5.98 38.41
C GLN A 418 -7.11 -7.44 38.87
N MET A 419 -6.69 -7.66 40.11
CA MET A 419 -6.65 -9.00 40.72
C MET A 419 -8.04 -9.63 40.80
N ALA A 420 -9.06 -8.87 41.22
CA ALA A 420 -10.42 -9.38 41.33
C ALA A 420 -11.04 -9.71 39.96
N ASP A 421 -10.73 -8.90 38.95
CA ASP A 421 -11.13 -9.15 37.56
C ASP A 421 -10.52 -10.44 37.02
N TRP A 422 -9.25 -10.72 37.35
CA TRP A 422 -8.59 -11.97 36.99
C TRP A 422 -9.28 -13.17 37.64
N VAL A 423 -9.49 -13.15 38.95
CA VAL A 423 -10.13 -14.25 39.69
C VAL A 423 -11.50 -14.57 39.11
N ALA A 424 -12.36 -13.56 38.93
CA ALA A 424 -13.68 -13.74 38.37
C ALA A 424 -13.65 -14.32 36.94
N GLY A 425 -12.64 -13.96 36.14
CA GLY A 425 -12.45 -14.50 34.80
C GLY A 425 -12.02 -15.97 34.80
N VAL A 426 -11.15 -16.38 35.73
CA VAL A 426 -10.73 -17.78 35.89
C VAL A 426 -11.90 -18.65 36.36
N GLU A 427 -12.66 -18.20 37.37
CA GLU A 427 -13.84 -18.92 37.88
C GLU A 427 -14.91 -19.12 36.81
N ALA A 428 -15.09 -18.14 35.92
CA ALA A 428 -16.02 -18.21 34.81
C ALA A 428 -15.54 -19.09 33.65
N GLY A 429 -14.30 -19.60 33.70
CA GLY A 429 -13.68 -20.37 32.62
C GLY A 429 -13.43 -19.54 31.35
N LEU A 430 -13.28 -18.21 31.49
CA LEU A 430 -13.23 -17.27 30.36
C LEU A 430 -11.82 -16.90 29.93
N VAL A 431 -10.81 -17.21 30.74
CA VAL A 431 -9.47 -16.62 30.59
C VAL A 431 -8.38 -17.65 30.27
N CYS A 432 -8.66 -18.94 30.49
CA CYS A 432 -7.63 -19.98 30.46
C CYS A 432 -7.92 -21.00 29.37
N SER A 433 -6.88 -21.37 28.63
CA SER A 433 -6.91 -22.49 27.69
C SER A 433 -6.64 -23.81 28.41
N GLU A 434 -6.84 -24.93 27.71
CA GLU A 434 -6.50 -26.26 28.25
C GLU A 434 -5.01 -26.34 28.66
N GLU A 435 -4.13 -25.65 27.92
CA GLU A 435 -2.68 -25.69 28.13
C GLU A 435 -2.22 -24.80 29.31
N THR A 436 -3.03 -23.81 29.71
CA THR A 436 -2.69 -22.82 30.75
C THR A 436 -3.54 -22.95 32.02
N GLN A 437 -4.46 -23.93 32.06
CA GLN A 437 -5.49 -24.06 33.09
C GLN A 437 -4.94 -24.18 34.52
N GLU A 438 -3.88 -24.97 34.72
CA GLU A 438 -3.26 -25.18 36.04
C GLU A 438 -2.62 -23.89 36.56
N ALA A 439 -1.74 -23.26 35.76
CA ALA A 439 -1.07 -22.02 36.12
C ALA A 439 -2.06 -20.87 36.39
N CYS A 440 -3.18 -20.84 35.66
CA CYS A 440 -4.25 -19.88 35.88
C CYS A 440 -4.94 -20.03 37.24
N ALA A 441 -5.29 -21.28 37.60
CA ALA A 441 -5.98 -21.58 38.83
C ALA A 441 -5.11 -21.22 40.04
N ASP A 442 -3.84 -21.61 40.00
CA ASP A 442 -2.85 -21.31 41.04
C ASP A 442 -2.68 -19.78 41.23
N ALA A 443 -2.59 -19.02 40.13
CA ALA A 443 -2.50 -17.57 40.20
C ALA A 443 -3.77 -16.90 40.77
N ALA A 444 -4.97 -17.45 40.46
CA ALA A 444 -6.24 -16.92 40.97
C ALA A 444 -6.43 -17.18 42.47
N GLU A 445 -5.99 -18.33 42.97
CA GLU A 445 -6.00 -18.64 44.41
C GLU A 445 -5.15 -17.63 45.18
N LEU A 446 -3.91 -17.38 44.72
CA LEU A 446 -3.00 -16.40 45.30
C LEU A 446 -3.60 -14.98 45.33
N PHE A 447 -4.27 -14.56 44.25
CA PHE A 447 -4.93 -13.25 44.21
C PHE A 447 -6.13 -13.13 45.13
N THR A 448 -6.91 -14.21 45.31
CA THR A 448 -8.08 -14.21 46.21
C THR A 448 -7.65 -13.93 47.65
N GLU A 449 -6.59 -14.61 48.12
CA GLU A 449 -6.03 -14.40 49.46
C GLU A 449 -5.52 -12.95 49.65
N GLY A 450 -4.83 -12.40 48.65
CA GLY A 450 -4.35 -11.02 48.68
C GLY A 450 -5.49 -9.98 48.68
N LEU A 451 -6.59 -10.27 47.97
CA LEU A 451 -7.73 -9.35 47.83
C LEU A 451 -8.53 -9.15 49.09
N GLU A 452 -8.76 -10.22 49.88
CA GLU A 452 -9.51 -10.11 51.13
C GLU A 452 -8.83 -9.13 52.10
N VAL A 453 -7.50 -9.14 52.15
CA VAL A 453 -6.72 -8.24 53.02
C VAL A 453 -6.83 -6.80 52.54
N LEU A 454 -6.65 -6.55 51.24
CA LEU A 454 -6.70 -5.21 50.66
C LEU A 454 -8.12 -4.61 50.70
N ALA A 455 -9.15 -5.38 50.35
CA ALA A 455 -10.53 -4.92 50.29
C ALA A 455 -11.07 -4.48 51.65
N ASN A 456 -10.75 -5.21 52.73
CA ASN A 456 -11.14 -4.83 54.09
C ASN A 456 -10.53 -3.49 54.53
N GLN A 457 -9.27 -3.25 54.17
CA GLN A 457 -8.63 -1.97 54.46
C GLN A 457 -9.29 -0.82 53.70
N PHE A 458 -9.58 -1.02 52.41
CA PHE A 458 -10.21 0.00 51.59
C PHE A 458 -11.66 0.31 51.98
N ALA A 459 -12.45 -0.70 52.33
CA ALA A 459 -13.84 -0.53 52.77
C ALA A 459 -13.92 0.40 54.00
N LYS A 460 -13.00 0.21 54.94
CA LYS A 460 -12.91 1.04 56.15
C LYS A 460 -12.60 2.50 55.85
N ASP A 461 -11.72 2.75 54.88
CA ASP A 461 -11.34 4.10 54.47
C ASP A 461 -12.51 4.82 53.77
N GLU A 462 -13.24 4.11 52.88
CA GLU A 462 -14.37 4.69 52.14
C GLU A 462 -15.63 4.91 53.00
N ALA A 463 -15.90 4.08 53.99
CA ALA A 463 -17.00 4.29 54.94
C ALA A 463 -16.87 5.63 55.68
N SER A 464 -15.63 6.03 56.03
CA SER A 464 -15.34 7.31 56.66
C SER A 464 -15.60 8.50 55.72
N VAL A 465 -15.28 8.34 54.43
CA VAL A 465 -15.53 9.35 53.40
C VAL A 465 -17.03 9.54 53.17
N LEU A 466 -17.79 8.44 53.09
CA LEU A 466 -19.23 8.47 52.85
C LEU A 466 -19.97 9.21 53.97
N ALA A 467 -19.62 8.95 55.23
CA ALA A 467 -20.22 9.64 56.37
C ALA A 467 -20.08 11.18 56.25
N THR A 468 -18.93 11.65 55.77
CA THR A 468 -18.68 13.09 55.55
C THR A 468 -19.50 13.68 54.40
N LEU A 469 -19.80 12.89 53.38
CA LEU A 469 -20.63 13.30 52.23
C LEU A 469 -22.11 13.34 52.59
N GLY A 470 -22.58 12.42 53.44
CA GLY A 470 -23.97 12.36 53.91
C GLY A 470 -24.42 13.63 54.65
N ASP A 471 -23.48 14.36 55.26
CA ASP A 471 -23.76 15.62 55.98
C ASP A 471 -23.91 16.85 55.04
N GLN A 472 -23.68 16.70 53.73
CA GLN A 472 -23.74 17.80 52.76
C GLN A 472 -25.13 18.03 52.18
N THR A 473 -25.39 19.26 51.71
CA THR A 473 -26.66 19.62 51.08
C THR A 473 -26.75 19.15 49.62
N PRO A 474 -27.91 18.64 49.15
CA PRO A 474 -28.07 18.16 47.77
C PRO A 474 -28.07 19.32 46.76
N THR A 475 -27.03 19.38 45.92
CA THR A 475 -26.91 20.34 44.81
C THR A 475 -26.39 19.62 43.57
N LEU A 476 -26.59 20.16 42.35
CA LEU A 476 -26.02 19.53 41.13
C LEU A 476 -24.50 19.36 41.24
N GLN A 477 -23.79 20.28 41.90
CA GLN A 477 -22.35 20.17 42.09
C GLN A 477 -21.98 19.04 43.05
N ASN A 478 -22.70 18.92 44.17
CA ASN A 478 -22.45 17.85 45.15
C ASN A 478 -22.93 16.49 44.62
N LEU A 479 -24.04 16.42 43.88
CA LEU A 479 -24.48 15.22 43.18
C LEU A 479 -23.45 14.79 42.13
N ALA A 480 -22.92 15.72 41.34
CA ALA A 480 -21.84 15.39 40.43
C ALA A 480 -20.61 14.86 41.19
N ALA A 481 -20.28 15.44 42.36
CA ALA A 481 -19.19 14.95 43.20
C ALA A 481 -19.49 13.55 43.79
N LEU A 482 -20.73 13.27 44.19
CA LEU A 482 -21.16 11.98 44.75
C LEU A 482 -21.26 10.90 43.68
N VAL A 483 -21.82 11.20 42.51
CA VAL A 483 -21.85 10.31 41.34
C VAL A 483 -20.43 10.08 40.85
N ALA A 484 -19.61 11.13 40.77
CA ALA A 484 -18.20 10.99 40.48
C ALA A 484 -17.52 10.12 41.53
N LYS A 485 -17.82 10.27 42.83
CA LYS A 485 -17.24 9.47 43.91
C LYS A 485 -17.69 8.02 43.88
N ASN A 486 -18.98 7.73 43.74
CA ASN A 486 -19.54 6.38 43.63
C ASN A 486 -19.04 5.68 42.34
N GLY A 487 -19.04 6.41 41.22
CA GLY A 487 -18.45 5.94 39.98
C GLY A 487 -16.92 5.81 40.05
N VAL A 488 -16.22 6.67 40.79
CA VAL A 488 -14.79 6.53 41.10
C VAL A 488 -14.59 5.31 41.97
N LEU A 489 -15.44 5.04 42.95
CA LEU A 489 -15.36 3.87 43.83
C LEU A 489 -15.42 2.58 43.02
N LEU A 490 -16.47 2.39 42.21
CA LEU A 490 -16.59 1.23 41.33
C LEU A 490 -15.48 1.16 40.27
N ARG A 491 -14.97 2.31 39.78
CA ARG A 491 -13.83 2.34 38.83
C ARG A 491 -12.46 2.13 39.48
N THR A 492 -12.34 2.48 40.76
CA THR A 492 -11.07 2.47 41.51
C THR A 492 -10.86 1.12 42.13
N TYR A 493 -11.93 0.49 42.61
CA TYR A 493 -11.92 -0.82 43.28
C TYR A 493 -12.46 -1.96 42.41
N GLY A 494 -13.14 -1.69 41.29
CA GLY A 494 -13.55 -2.73 40.33
C GLY A 494 -14.37 -3.85 40.95
N LEU A 495 -14.02 -5.10 40.66
CA LEU A 495 -14.62 -6.28 41.31
C LEU A 495 -14.10 -6.54 42.73
N ALA A 496 -13.04 -5.86 43.18
CA ALA A 496 -12.54 -6.00 44.55
C ALA A 496 -13.59 -5.61 45.59
N VAL A 497 -14.58 -4.80 45.19
CA VAL A 497 -15.74 -4.42 46.00
C VAL A 497 -16.64 -5.59 46.42
N ARG A 498 -16.46 -6.78 45.84
CA ARG A 498 -17.19 -7.99 46.20
C ARG A 498 -16.55 -8.76 47.35
N TYR A 499 -15.34 -8.36 47.73
CA TYR A 499 -14.54 -9.05 48.74
C TYR A 499 -14.57 -8.28 50.05
N GLY A 500 -14.50 -9.02 51.15
CA GLY A 500 -14.51 -8.44 52.49
C GLY A 500 -15.75 -7.58 52.79
N ASP A 501 -15.56 -6.50 53.54
CA ASP A 501 -16.63 -5.61 54.02
C ASP A 501 -17.09 -4.55 52.99
N PHE A 502 -16.57 -4.58 51.76
CA PHE A 502 -16.79 -3.56 50.75
C PHE A 502 -18.23 -3.50 50.15
N PRO A 503 -18.98 -4.62 50.00
CA PRO A 503 -20.35 -4.59 49.49
C PRO A 503 -21.30 -3.68 50.29
N ASP A 504 -21.16 -3.67 51.62
CA ASP A 504 -22.02 -2.89 52.51
C ASP A 504 -21.83 -1.38 52.27
N VAL A 505 -20.58 -0.95 52.05
CA VAL A 505 -20.24 0.46 51.75
C VAL A 505 -20.84 0.91 50.41
N LEU A 506 -20.89 0.02 49.41
CA LEU A 506 -21.50 0.34 48.13
C LEU A 506 -23.01 0.52 48.22
N GLU A 507 -23.69 -0.29 49.04
CA GLU A 507 -25.14 -0.15 49.26
C GLU A 507 -25.46 1.23 49.85
N ASP A 508 -24.68 1.68 50.83
CA ASP A 508 -24.84 2.99 51.46
C ASP A 508 -24.57 4.16 50.46
N TYR A 509 -23.54 4.05 49.61
CA TYR A 509 -23.25 5.04 48.56
C TYR A 509 -24.37 5.13 47.50
N GLN A 510 -25.02 4.01 47.18
CA GLN A 510 -26.12 3.96 46.21
C GLN A 510 -27.39 4.58 46.80
N ALA A 511 -27.71 4.27 48.05
CA ALA A 511 -28.86 4.85 48.74
C ALA A 511 -28.79 6.39 48.78
N LEU A 512 -27.64 6.94 49.19
CA LEU A 512 -27.44 8.39 49.25
C LEU A 512 -27.55 9.06 47.87
N ARG A 513 -27.01 8.42 46.82
CA ARG A 513 -27.08 8.94 45.44
C ARG A 513 -28.51 9.04 44.95
N PHE A 514 -29.31 7.98 45.14
CA PHE A 514 -30.69 7.95 44.66
C PHE A 514 -31.54 9.01 45.36
N ASP A 515 -31.33 9.23 46.66
CA ASP A 515 -32.00 10.30 47.38
C ASP A 515 -31.69 11.69 46.78
N TRP A 516 -30.42 11.97 46.46
CA TRP A 516 -30.03 13.25 45.85
C TRP A 516 -30.50 13.40 44.39
N GLN A 517 -30.49 12.33 43.59
CA GLN A 517 -31.01 12.35 42.21
C GLN A 517 -32.52 12.61 42.19
N ARG A 518 -33.26 12.03 43.15
CA ARG A 518 -34.69 12.26 43.31
C ARG A 518 -34.97 13.72 43.67
N GLU A 519 -34.20 14.31 44.58
CA GLU A 519 -34.35 15.72 44.95
C GLU A 519 -34.00 16.70 43.82
N LEU A 520 -33.13 16.30 42.88
CA LEU A 520 -32.63 17.14 41.78
C LEU A 520 -33.22 16.81 40.40
N GLU A 521 -34.28 16.00 40.32
CA GLU A 521 -34.88 15.50 39.07
C GLU A 521 -35.18 16.62 38.05
N GLU A 522 -35.77 17.73 38.49
CA GLU A 522 -36.11 18.87 37.62
C GLU A 522 -34.87 19.54 37.02
N ALA A 523 -33.81 19.71 37.83
CA ALA A 523 -32.57 20.36 37.41
C ALA A 523 -31.78 19.48 36.41
N LEU A 524 -31.80 18.17 36.60
CA LEU A 524 -31.17 17.20 35.69
C LEU A 524 -31.90 17.13 34.34
N THR A 525 -33.23 17.18 34.35
CA THR A 525 -34.05 17.23 33.13
C THR A 525 -33.68 18.43 32.26
N ALA A 526 -33.47 19.60 32.88
CA ALA A 526 -33.07 20.82 32.18
C ALA A 526 -31.69 20.70 31.50
N GLN A 527 -30.70 20.06 32.15
CA GLN A 527 -29.37 19.83 31.58
C GLN A 527 -29.41 18.90 30.36
N LEU A 528 -30.09 17.76 30.48
CA LEU A 528 -30.22 16.79 29.38
C LEU A 528 -30.92 17.40 28.18
N THR A 529 -31.97 18.20 28.40
CA THR A 529 -32.71 18.89 27.32
C THR A 529 -31.85 19.93 26.58
N ALA A 530 -30.83 20.50 27.24
CA ALA A 530 -29.95 21.51 26.66
C ALA A 530 -28.79 20.93 25.82
N ALA A 531 -28.49 19.63 25.95
CA ALA A 531 -27.39 18.98 25.25
C ALA A 531 -27.73 18.67 23.79
N ARG A 532 -26.85 19.09 22.87
CA ARG A 532 -27.11 19.07 21.41
C ARG A 532 -26.26 18.09 20.60
N THR A 533 -25.28 17.43 21.22
CA THR A 533 -24.39 16.48 20.55
C THR A 533 -24.37 15.17 21.32
N THR A 534 -24.08 14.06 20.62
CA THR A 534 -23.83 12.75 21.22
C THR A 534 -22.82 12.87 22.35
N SER A 535 -21.70 13.58 22.10
CA SER A 535 -20.63 13.76 23.08
C SER A 535 -21.06 14.53 24.33
N THR A 536 -21.91 15.55 24.21
CA THR A 536 -22.41 16.34 25.35
C THR A 536 -23.41 15.53 26.17
N LEU A 537 -24.27 14.74 25.51
CA LEU A 537 -25.22 13.85 26.17
C LEU A 537 -24.48 12.77 26.96
N THR A 538 -23.52 12.11 26.34
CA THR A 538 -22.67 11.12 27.01
C THR A 538 -21.89 11.73 28.19
N ALA A 539 -21.46 13.00 28.08
CA ALA A 539 -20.78 13.70 29.17
C ALA A 539 -21.70 14.01 30.36
N LEU A 540 -22.99 14.34 30.12
CA LEU A 540 -23.98 14.56 31.18
C LEU A 540 -24.41 13.27 31.85
N ASP A 541 -24.61 12.20 31.07
CA ASP A 541 -24.88 10.85 31.57
C ASP A 541 -23.78 10.43 32.55
N ALA A 542 -22.52 10.50 32.10
CA ALA A 542 -21.35 10.19 32.93
C ALA A 542 -21.16 11.10 34.16
N ARG A 543 -21.77 12.29 34.19
CA ARG A 543 -21.59 13.28 35.26
C ARG A 543 -22.62 13.15 36.38
N TYR A 544 -23.85 12.74 36.06
CA TYR A 544 -24.97 12.78 37.00
C TYR A 544 -25.66 11.43 37.23
N PHE A 545 -25.32 10.42 36.44
CA PHE A 545 -25.94 9.11 36.51
C PHE A 545 -24.87 8.02 36.62
N ALA A 546 -25.17 6.99 37.39
CA ALA A 546 -24.37 5.76 37.37
C ALA A 546 -24.88 4.81 36.27
N ALA A 547 -24.04 3.85 35.93
CA ALA A 547 -24.40 2.83 34.96
C ALA A 547 -25.73 2.15 35.35
N SER A 548 -26.65 2.07 34.40
CA SER A 548 -28.00 1.52 34.54
C SER A 548 -29.07 2.42 35.15
N ASP A 549 -28.72 3.59 35.68
CA ASP A 549 -29.69 4.54 36.24
C ASP A 549 -30.75 4.95 35.22
N LEU A 550 -30.41 5.07 33.93
CA LEU A 550 -31.35 5.49 32.89
C LEU A 550 -32.01 4.33 32.12
N THR A 551 -31.86 3.09 32.60
CA THR A 551 -32.39 1.90 31.89
C THR A 551 -33.87 1.65 32.12
N ALA A 552 -34.46 0.73 31.33
CA ALA A 552 -35.83 0.27 31.50
C ALA A 552 -36.12 -0.42 32.86
N ARG A 553 -35.10 -0.79 33.63
CA ARG A 553 -35.23 -1.37 34.98
C ARG A 553 -35.06 -0.35 36.11
N ALA A 554 -34.76 0.90 35.78
CA ALA A 554 -34.52 1.93 36.77
C ALA A 554 -35.75 2.31 37.59
N GLU A 555 -35.50 3.03 38.69
CA GLU A 555 -36.56 3.65 39.47
C GLU A 555 -37.48 4.54 38.63
N ARG A 556 -38.70 4.75 39.11
CA ARG A 556 -39.77 5.42 38.36
C ARG A 556 -39.40 6.84 37.90
N HIS A 557 -38.59 7.56 38.67
CA HIS A 557 -38.15 8.93 38.37
C HIS A 557 -37.02 8.95 37.33
N LEU A 558 -36.01 8.08 37.46
CA LEU A 558 -34.91 7.96 36.49
C LEU A 558 -35.36 7.47 35.10
N LYS A 559 -36.40 6.63 35.04
CA LYS A 559 -37.05 6.25 33.76
C LYS A 559 -37.52 7.45 32.93
N ARG A 560 -37.89 8.57 33.58
CA ARG A 560 -38.29 9.79 32.87
C ARG A 560 -37.08 10.50 32.27
N LEU A 561 -35.99 10.61 33.05
CA LEU A 561 -34.72 11.16 32.59
C LEU A 561 -34.13 10.36 31.43
N GLY A 562 -34.24 9.02 31.46
CA GLY A 562 -33.79 8.15 30.36
C GLY A 562 -34.51 8.42 29.05
N LYS A 563 -35.83 8.67 29.09
CA LYS A 563 -36.59 9.05 27.89
C LYS A 563 -36.13 10.38 27.28
N VAL A 564 -35.75 11.35 28.12
CA VAL A 564 -35.23 12.65 27.65
C VAL A 564 -33.86 12.46 27.01
N TYR A 565 -32.99 11.63 27.59
CA TYR A 565 -31.70 11.27 27.04
C TYR A 565 -31.81 10.59 25.66
N ASP A 566 -32.66 9.56 25.55
CA ASP A 566 -32.87 8.81 24.30
C ASP A 566 -33.40 9.71 23.17
N GLN A 567 -34.30 10.64 23.51
CA GLN A 567 -34.85 11.59 22.56
C GLN A 567 -33.75 12.49 21.97
N GLN A 568 -32.81 12.97 22.79
CA GLN A 568 -31.70 13.81 22.31
C GLN A 568 -30.65 13.00 21.54
N LEU A 569 -30.39 11.75 21.94
CA LEU A 569 -29.43 10.86 21.26
C LEU A 569 -29.87 10.56 19.82
N SER A 570 -31.17 10.34 19.61
CA SER A 570 -31.74 10.11 18.27
C SER A 570 -31.52 11.28 17.29
N GLY A 571 -31.40 12.51 17.80
CA GLY A 571 -31.12 13.70 16.98
C GLY A 571 -29.67 13.79 16.48
N SER A 572 -28.76 12.97 17.01
CA SER A 572 -27.31 13.04 16.74
C SER A 572 -26.77 11.95 15.79
N ARG A 573 -27.66 11.10 15.26
CA ARG A 573 -27.34 9.99 14.34
C ARG A 573 -28.23 10.04 13.08
N PRO A 574 -27.86 10.86 12.08
CA PRO A 574 -28.69 11.04 10.88
C PRO A 574 -28.69 9.84 9.92
N PHE A 575 -27.71 8.94 10.01
CA PHE A 575 -27.58 7.76 9.15
C PHE A 575 -27.92 6.49 9.93
N VAL A 576 -28.91 5.73 9.44
CA VAL A 576 -29.42 4.49 10.03
C VAL A 576 -29.79 3.55 8.89
N ASP A 577 -29.54 2.25 9.06
CA ASP A 577 -29.88 1.17 8.14
C ASP A 577 -29.19 1.26 6.75
N THR A 578 -28.04 1.93 6.67
CA THR A 578 -27.27 2.09 5.42
C THR A 578 -26.25 0.98 5.17
N GLY A 579 -26.10 0.03 6.11
CA GLY A 579 -25.02 -0.96 6.11
C GLY A 579 -23.63 -0.38 6.47
N ALA A 580 -23.52 0.94 6.60
CA ALA A 580 -22.29 1.66 6.93
C ALA A 580 -22.48 2.75 8.02
N ASP A 581 -23.54 2.65 8.83
CA ASP A 581 -24.00 3.70 9.75
C ASP A 581 -22.92 4.19 10.71
N ALA A 582 -22.18 3.26 11.31
CA ALA A 582 -21.13 3.58 12.26
C ALA A 582 -20.01 4.41 11.60
N TYR A 583 -19.66 4.07 10.35
CA TYR A 583 -18.60 4.76 9.61
C TYR A 583 -19.05 6.16 9.16
N LEU A 584 -20.26 6.28 8.61
CA LEU A 584 -20.80 7.57 8.14
C LEU A 584 -21.09 8.53 9.29
N ASN A 585 -21.62 8.04 10.41
CA ASN A 585 -21.86 8.87 11.59
C ASN A 585 -20.55 9.28 12.28
N ALA A 586 -19.51 8.43 12.28
CA ALA A 586 -18.18 8.80 12.76
C ALA A 586 -17.57 9.92 11.90
N LEU A 587 -17.74 9.86 10.58
CA LEU A 587 -17.34 10.94 9.67
C LEU A 587 -18.13 12.23 9.91
N TYR A 588 -19.46 12.14 10.02
CA TYR A 588 -20.35 13.27 10.32
C TYR A 588 -19.99 13.99 11.62
N ASN A 589 -19.67 13.22 12.67
CA ASN A 589 -19.30 13.73 13.98
C ASN A 589 -17.80 14.07 14.12
N GLN A 590 -17.00 13.90 13.06
CA GLN A 590 -15.55 14.18 13.04
C GLN A 590 -14.73 13.33 14.02
N GLU A 591 -15.12 12.07 14.21
CA GLU A 591 -14.47 11.10 15.13
C GLU A 591 -13.29 10.38 14.44
N PHE A 592 -12.22 11.12 14.14
CA PHE A 592 -11.12 10.61 13.28
C PHE A 592 -10.36 9.40 13.85
N ALA A 593 -10.22 9.30 15.17
CA ALA A 593 -9.59 8.13 15.80
C ALA A 593 -10.42 6.84 15.60
N THR A 594 -11.75 6.97 15.65
CA THR A 594 -12.68 5.86 15.37
C THR A 594 -12.57 5.42 13.91
N LEU A 595 -12.51 6.38 12.97
CA LEU A 595 -12.33 6.10 11.54
C LEU A 595 -11.02 5.36 11.25
N ALA A 596 -9.90 5.77 11.86
CA ALA A 596 -8.61 5.12 11.66
C ALA A 596 -8.62 3.64 12.10
N ARG A 597 -9.30 3.32 13.21
CA ARG A 597 -9.48 1.93 13.66
C ARG A 597 -10.33 1.11 12.69
N MET A 598 -11.43 1.68 12.20
CA MET A 598 -12.30 1.02 11.22
C MET A 598 -11.60 0.80 9.87
N ASP A 599 -10.78 1.77 9.43
CA ASP A 599 -9.97 1.65 8.20
C ASP A 599 -8.98 0.48 8.27
N ALA A 600 -8.32 0.28 9.41
CA ALA A 600 -7.38 -0.82 9.60
C ALA A 600 -8.06 -2.20 9.45
N GLU A 601 -9.28 -2.35 9.95
CA GLU A 601 -10.07 -3.58 9.82
C GLU A 601 -10.56 -3.77 8.38
N LEU A 602 -11.13 -2.73 7.77
CA LEU A 602 -11.68 -2.74 6.41
C LEU A 602 -10.64 -3.07 5.34
N LEU A 603 -9.40 -2.61 5.52
CA LEU A 603 -8.33 -2.68 4.52
C LEU A 603 -7.28 -3.75 4.82
N SER A 604 -7.46 -4.53 5.88
CA SER A 604 -6.57 -5.61 6.32
C SER A 604 -6.12 -6.55 5.19
N GLY A 605 -7.04 -6.98 4.31
CA GLY A 605 -6.74 -7.92 3.22
C GLY A 605 -5.90 -7.36 2.05
N VAL A 606 -5.78 -6.04 1.93
CA VAL A 606 -4.99 -5.36 0.87
C VAL A 606 -3.79 -4.59 1.43
N ALA A 607 -3.75 -4.36 2.74
CA ALA A 607 -2.66 -3.67 3.41
C ALA A 607 -1.27 -4.25 3.09
N PRO A 608 -1.05 -5.59 3.00
CA PRO A 608 0.24 -6.14 2.61
C PRO A 608 0.70 -5.71 1.22
N VAL A 609 -0.23 -5.69 0.26
CA VAL A 609 0.06 -5.28 -1.12
C VAL A 609 0.42 -3.81 -1.18
N PHE A 610 -0.32 -2.95 -0.47
CA PHE A 610 -0.01 -1.52 -0.45
C PHE A 610 1.30 -1.21 0.24
N ARG A 611 1.61 -1.86 1.36
CA ARG A 611 2.93 -1.71 2.01
C ARG A 611 4.06 -2.16 1.10
N PHE A 612 3.91 -3.31 0.43
CA PHE A 612 4.88 -3.77 -0.55
C PHE A 612 5.09 -2.70 -1.63
N MET A 613 4.02 -2.19 -2.24
CA MET A 613 4.11 -1.13 -3.24
C MET A 613 4.74 0.17 -2.69
N ALA A 614 4.43 0.54 -1.44
CA ALA A 614 5.00 1.71 -0.78
C ALA A 614 6.50 1.55 -0.55
N GLN A 615 6.96 0.37 -0.12
CA GLN A 615 8.37 0.04 0.04
C GLN A 615 9.12 0.18 -1.29
N GLN A 616 8.54 -0.33 -2.38
CA GLN A 616 9.12 -0.17 -3.72
C GLN A 616 9.24 1.30 -4.12
N ILE A 617 8.19 2.07 -3.92
CA ILE A 617 8.17 3.50 -4.24
C ILE A 617 9.16 4.27 -3.37
N ASN A 618 9.29 3.92 -2.08
CA ASN A 618 10.23 4.55 -1.15
C ASN A 618 11.69 4.25 -1.52
N ALA A 619 12.03 3.01 -1.87
CA ALA A 619 13.36 2.63 -2.32
C ALA A 619 13.78 3.44 -3.56
N ILE A 620 12.88 3.57 -4.54
CA ILE A 620 13.09 4.42 -5.72
C ILE A 620 13.20 5.90 -5.32
N SER A 621 12.33 6.38 -4.43
CA SER A 621 12.31 7.79 -4.00
C SER A 621 13.62 8.20 -3.31
N GLY A 622 14.16 7.33 -2.44
CA GLY A 622 15.42 7.56 -1.73
C GLY A 622 16.58 7.79 -2.71
N LEU A 623 16.65 7.01 -3.77
CA LEU A 623 17.68 7.13 -4.81
C LEU A 623 17.52 8.35 -5.72
N LEU A 624 16.29 8.83 -5.89
CA LEU A 624 15.99 10.00 -6.70
C LEU A 624 16.15 11.33 -5.92
N GLY A 625 16.36 11.26 -4.60
CA GLY A 625 16.45 12.42 -3.73
C GLY A 625 15.27 13.38 -3.93
N ASN A 626 15.54 14.65 -4.23
CA ASN A 626 14.49 15.66 -4.43
C ASN A 626 13.56 15.38 -5.63
N ALA A 627 14.01 14.60 -6.62
CA ALA A 627 13.16 14.19 -7.74
C ALA A 627 12.16 13.08 -7.36
N GLY A 628 12.37 12.41 -6.22
CA GLY A 628 11.48 11.39 -5.66
C GLY A 628 10.33 11.94 -4.82
N ARG A 629 10.21 13.26 -4.63
CA ARG A 629 9.13 13.87 -3.81
C ARG A 629 7.70 13.49 -4.25
N PRO A 630 7.36 13.42 -5.55
CA PRO A 630 6.03 12.97 -5.97
C PRO A 630 5.77 11.50 -5.57
N LEU A 631 6.79 10.65 -5.68
CA LEU A 631 6.72 9.22 -5.35
C LEU A 631 6.58 9.00 -3.83
N SER A 632 7.30 9.75 -3.00
CA SER A 632 7.18 9.64 -1.53
C SER A 632 5.81 10.06 -0.99
N SER A 633 5.03 10.84 -1.76
CA SER A 633 3.64 11.15 -1.42
C SER A 633 2.70 9.96 -1.68
N ALA A 634 2.91 9.23 -2.78
CA ALA A 634 2.17 8.01 -3.10
C ALA A 634 2.47 6.87 -2.10
N ALA A 635 3.75 6.71 -1.72
CA ALA A 635 4.13 5.72 -0.70
C ALA A 635 3.49 6.00 0.67
N ARG A 636 3.39 7.27 1.08
CA ARG A 636 2.71 7.65 2.33
C ARG A 636 1.23 7.28 2.33
N GLU A 637 0.54 7.42 1.20
CA GLU A 637 -0.86 7.01 1.08
C GLU A 637 -1.04 5.50 1.10
N LEU A 638 -0.15 4.76 0.44
CA LEU A 638 -0.15 3.30 0.47
C LEU A 638 0.16 2.75 1.86
N ASN A 639 0.98 3.44 2.65
CA ASN A 639 1.26 3.10 4.05
C ASN A 639 0.12 3.47 5.01
N THR A 640 -0.73 4.43 4.65
CA THR A 640 -1.87 4.89 5.46
C THR A 640 -3.15 4.95 4.61
N PRO A 641 -3.60 3.80 4.08
CA PRO A 641 -4.78 3.77 3.23
C PRO A 641 -6.02 4.05 4.07
N SER A 642 -7.03 4.68 3.47
CA SER A 642 -8.28 5.02 4.16
C SER A 642 -9.47 4.81 3.26
N ALA A 643 -10.54 4.22 3.78
CA ALA A 643 -11.78 4.05 3.05
C ALA A 643 -12.54 5.38 2.87
N VAL A 644 -12.19 6.44 3.63
CA VAL A 644 -12.70 7.80 3.39
C VAL A 644 -12.36 8.27 1.99
N THR A 645 -11.23 7.82 1.41
CA THR A 645 -10.87 8.13 0.02
C THR A 645 -11.89 7.57 -0.98
N ALA A 646 -12.38 6.36 -0.76
CA ALA A 646 -13.41 5.75 -1.61
C ALA A 646 -14.76 6.47 -1.46
N VAL A 647 -15.13 6.80 -0.21
CA VAL A 647 -16.33 7.60 0.13
C VAL A 647 -16.28 8.98 -0.56
N ALA A 648 -15.15 9.67 -0.48
CA ALA A 648 -14.96 10.98 -1.09
C ALA A 648 -14.96 10.90 -2.62
N LEU A 649 -14.30 9.91 -3.21
CA LEU A 649 -14.28 9.70 -4.65
C LEU A 649 -15.70 9.48 -5.18
N ARG A 650 -16.49 8.61 -4.54
CA ARG A 650 -17.88 8.36 -4.92
C ARG A 650 -18.73 9.62 -4.82
N TYR A 651 -18.65 10.33 -3.68
CA TYR A 651 -19.41 11.55 -3.44
C TYR A 651 -19.10 12.64 -4.48
N LEU A 652 -17.82 12.84 -4.80
CA LEU A 652 -17.36 13.91 -5.68
C LEU A 652 -17.66 13.64 -7.16
N LEU A 653 -17.63 12.37 -7.60
CA LEU A 653 -17.98 12.01 -8.99
C LEU A 653 -19.47 12.19 -9.28
N ASP A 654 -20.31 11.78 -8.34
CA ASP A 654 -21.77 11.84 -8.50
C ASP A 654 -22.33 13.23 -8.15
N PHE A 655 -21.48 14.17 -7.71
CA PHE A 655 -21.92 15.48 -7.20
C PHE A 655 -22.67 16.29 -8.25
N GLU A 656 -22.15 16.39 -9.47
CA GLU A 656 -22.80 17.16 -10.54
C GLU A 656 -24.13 16.52 -10.94
N ASP A 657 -24.19 15.19 -11.03
CA ASP A 657 -25.38 14.47 -11.47
C ASP A 657 -26.51 14.52 -10.43
N GLN A 658 -26.18 14.37 -9.14
CA GLN A 658 -27.18 14.30 -8.07
C GLN A 658 -27.47 15.67 -7.44
N TYR A 659 -26.46 16.52 -7.30
CA TYR A 659 -26.52 17.79 -6.57
C TYR A 659 -26.17 19.01 -7.43
N ALA A 660 -26.45 18.98 -8.73
CA ALA A 660 -26.28 20.12 -9.66
C ALA A 660 -26.79 21.46 -9.09
N ALA A 661 -27.93 21.43 -8.39
CA ALA A 661 -28.56 22.62 -7.79
C ALA A 661 -27.71 23.31 -6.71
N CYS A 662 -26.66 22.64 -6.23
CA CYS A 662 -25.93 22.97 -5.01
C CYS A 662 -24.47 23.30 -5.29
N LEU A 663 -24.08 23.32 -6.57
CA LEU A 663 -22.74 23.68 -7.04
C LEU A 663 -22.35 25.13 -6.71
N GLY A 664 -23.33 26.03 -6.57
CA GLY A 664 -23.11 27.45 -6.34
C GLY A 664 -22.63 28.20 -7.60
N PRO A 665 -22.55 29.54 -7.54
CA PRO A 665 -22.14 30.38 -8.67
C PRO A 665 -20.64 30.31 -8.97
N ASP A 666 -19.82 29.89 -8.01
CA ASP A 666 -18.35 29.80 -8.08
C ASP A 666 -17.84 28.36 -8.23
N ALA A 667 -18.71 27.44 -8.67
CA ALA A 667 -18.40 26.03 -8.87
C ALA A 667 -17.05 25.83 -9.58
N ALA A 668 -16.19 24.98 -8.99
CA ALA A 668 -14.94 24.63 -9.61
C ALA A 668 -15.21 23.67 -10.78
N THR A 669 -14.62 23.97 -11.93
CA THR A 669 -14.72 23.16 -13.14
C THR A 669 -13.38 22.49 -13.35
N ILE A 670 -13.37 21.17 -13.40
CA ILE A 670 -12.15 20.37 -13.48
C ILE A 670 -12.25 19.53 -14.73
N THR A 671 -11.33 19.76 -15.67
CA THR A 671 -11.36 19.13 -16.98
C THR A 671 -10.23 18.14 -17.13
N PHE A 672 -10.57 16.87 -17.20
CA PHE A 672 -9.66 15.80 -17.56
C PHE A 672 -9.58 15.72 -19.07
N THR A 673 -8.43 16.03 -19.63
CA THR A 673 -8.21 15.95 -21.07
C THR A 673 -7.50 14.64 -21.40
N GLU A 674 -8.26 13.65 -21.81
CA GLU A 674 -7.75 12.42 -22.40
C GLU A 674 -7.55 12.61 -23.90
N ARG A 675 -6.61 11.88 -24.49
CA ARG A 675 -6.43 11.84 -25.95
C ARG A 675 -7.07 10.57 -26.48
N VAL A 676 -8.26 10.70 -27.05
CA VAL A 676 -8.98 9.59 -27.66
C VAL A 676 -9.13 9.82 -29.16
N ASP A 677 -9.30 8.75 -29.92
CA ASP A 677 -9.52 8.88 -31.35
C ASP A 677 -10.98 9.24 -31.61
N SER A 678 -11.26 10.40 -32.24
CA SER A 678 -12.62 10.75 -32.68
C SER A 678 -12.92 10.06 -34.00
N VAL A 679 -14.10 9.44 -34.11
CA VAL A 679 -14.48 8.61 -35.26
C VAL A 679 -15.85 9.04 -35.79
N THR A 680 -15.91 9.49 -37.04
CA THR A 680 -17.18 9.80 -37.73
C THR A 680 -17.69 8.52 -38.39
N ARG A 681 -18.95 8.13 -38.15
CA ARG A 681 -19.58 6.93 -38.75
C ARG A 681 -20.87 7.27 -39.48
N THR A 682 -21.22 6.47 -40.48
CA THR A 682 -22.57 6.48 -41.09
C THR A 682 -23.60 5.90 -40.11
N GLY A 683 -24.91 6.12 -40.36
CA GLY A 683 -26.01 5.52 -39.57
C GLY A 683 -26.02 3.99 -39.51
N ASN A 684 -25.15 3.34 -40.29
CA ASN A 684 -25.00 1.89 -40.40
C ASN A 684 -23.70 1.41 -39.71
N GLY A 685 -22.99 2.30 -39.00
CA GLY A 685 -21.79 1.99 -38.23
C GLY A 685 -20.46 2.01 -39.00
N ILE A 686 -20.44 2.32 -40.30
CA ILE A 686 -19.21 2.39 -41.11
C ILE A 686 -18.44 3.68 -40.82
N GLU A 687 -17.18 3.55 -40.40
CA GLU A 687 -16.25 4.65 -40.08
C GLU A 687 -15.78 5.39 -41.34
N LEU A 688 -16.18 6.65 -41.47
CA LEU A 688 -15.86 7.59 -42.56
C LEU A 688 -14.54 8.33 -42.33
N SER A 689 -14.23 8.68 -41.07
CA SER A 689 -12.99 9.37 -40.72
C SER A 689 -12.60 9.10 -39.27
N ARG A 690 -11.29 9.14 -39.00
CA ARG A 690 -10.72 9.04 -37.66
C ARG A 690 -9.67 10.12 -37.46
N ILE A 691 -9.87 10.93 -36.43
CA ILE A 691 -8.90 11.93 -35.99
C ILE A 691 -8.22 11.35 -34.75
N ARG A 692 -6.90 11.12 -34.81
CA ARG A 692 -6.16 10.49 -33.71
C ARG A 692 -5.77 11.50 -32.63
N GLY A 693 -5.90 11.08 -31.38
CA GLY A 693 -5.52 11.90 -30.23
C GLY A 693 -6.32 13.20 -30.11
N VAL A 694 -7.60 13.16 -30.48
CA VAL A 694 -8.53 14.25 -30.15
C VAL A 694 -8.58 14.35 -28.63
N PRO A 695 -8.29 15.53 -28.07
CA PRO A 695 -8.53 15.76 -26.66
C PRO A 695 -10.03 15.61 -26.41
N VAL A 696 -10.45 14.53 -25.75
CA VAL A 696 -11.76 14.44 -25.12
C VAL A 696 -11.59 14.88 -23.69
N SER A 697 -12.42 15.84 -23.34
CA SER A 697 -12.33 16.57 -22.10
C SER A 697 -13.54 16.21 -21.26
N THR A 698 -13.37 15.31 -20.28
CA THR A 698 -14.42 15.06 -19.29
C THR A 698 -14.34 16.16 -18.25
N THR A 699 -15.45 16.86 -18.07
CA THR A 699 -15.50 18.00 -17.15
C THR A 699 -16.39 17.62 -15.98
N TYR A 700 -15.85 17.74 -14.78
CA TYR A 700 -16.60 17.59 -13.54
C TYR A 700 -16.79 18.96 -12.92
N ARG A 701 -17.99 19.24 -12.45
CA ARG A 701 -18.29 20.41 -11.63
C ARG A 701 -18.53 20.00 -10.20
N ILE A 702 -17.88 20.71 -9.28
CA ILE A 702 -18.04 20.52 -7.84
C ILE A 702 -18.13 21.88 -7.15
N LYS A 703 -18.61 21.91 -5.90
CA LYS A 703 -18.47 23.10 -5.05
C LYS A 703 -17.00 23.47 -4.90
N ARG A 704 -16.71 24.77 -4.90
CA ARG A 704 -15.33 25.28 -4.84
C ARG A 704 -14.59 24.86 -3.56
N GLU A 705 -15.30 24.73 -2.45
CA GLU A 705 -14.74 24.24 -1.18
C GLU A 705 -14.22 22.80 -1.26
N HIS A 706 -14.75 21.98 -2.18
CA HIS A 706 -14.30 20.60 -2.39
C HIS A 706 -13.11 20.50 -3.36
N LEU A 707 -12.67 21.60 -3.98
CA LEU A 707 -11.60 21.58 -4.99
C LEU A 707 -10.31 20.97 -4.46
N ASP A 708 -9.90 21.32 -3.25
CA ASP A 708 -8.67 20.81 -2.65
C ASP A 708 -8.76 19.30 -2.37
N VAL A 709 -9.92 18.83 -1.91
CA VAL A 709 -10.14 17.39 -1.67
C VAL A 709 -10.17 16.64 -3.00
N PHE A 710 -10.85 17.19 -4.00
CA PHE A 710 -10.87 16.63 -5.34
C PHE A 710 -9.47 16.56 -5.93
N GLN A 711 -8.67 17.62 -5.82
CA GLN A 711 -7.28 17.60 -6.27
C GLN A 711 -6.46 16.58 -5.48
N ASP A 712 -6.62 16.46 -4.17
CA ASP A 712 -5.85 15.45 -3.43
C ASP A 712 -6.22 14.02 -3.81
N VAL A 713 -7.49 13.73 -4.08
CA VAL A 713 -7.98 12.40 -4.48
C VAL A 713 -7.71 12.10 -5.97
N PHE A 714 -7.82 13.09 -6.86
CA PHE A 714 -7.76 12.92 -8.33
C PHE A 714 -6.51 13.48 -9.02
N SER A 715 -5.60 14.22 -8.37
CA SER A 715 -4.34 14.70 -9.01
C SER A 715 -3.24 13.63 -9.00
N ARG A 716 -3.52 12.44 -8.48
CA ARG A 716 -2.56 11.34 -8.27
C ARG A 716 -2.64 10.16 -9.25
N PRO A 717 -3.55 10.09 -10.26
CA PRO A 717 -3.53 9.04 -11.27
C PRO A 717 -2.74 9.40 -12.54
N GLU A 718 -1.93 10.47 -12.56
CA GLU A 718 -1.05 10.72 -13.73
C GLU A 718 0.02 9.63 -13.95
N SER A 719 0.05 8.65 -13.04
CA SER A 719 1.03 7.59 -12.96
C SER A 719 0.43 6.19 -13.22
N PRO A 720 0.58 5.63 -14.45
CA PRO A 720 0.21 4.25 -14.76
C PRO A 720 0.66 3.23 -13.72
N GLY A 721 -0.29 2.44 -13.22
CA GLY A 721 -0.11 1.51 -12.09
C GLY A 721 -0.79 1.97 -10.80
N ALA A 722 -1.03 3.27 -10.60
CA ALA A 722 -1.89 3.77 -9.52
C ALA A 722 -3.35 3.30 -9.68
N GLU A 723 -3.79 3.11 -10.93
CA GLU A 723 -5.10 2.54 -11.28
C GLU A 723 -5.31 1.16 -10.65
N GLY A 724 -4.29 0.30 -10.62
CA GLY A 724 -4.37 -1.02 -9.99
C GLY A 724 -4.51 -0.96 -8.46
N VAL A 725 -4.00 0.09 -7.81
CA VAL A 725 -4.18 0.35 -6.37
C VAL A 725 -5.61 0.74 -6.08
N PHE A 726 -6.16 1.67 -6.87
CA PHE A 726 -7.55 2.08 -6.76
C PHE A 726 -8.50 0.93 -7.12
N GLU A 727 -8.23 0.17 -8.18
CA GLU A 727 -9.01 -1.03 -8.53
C GLU A 727 -8.91 -2.15 -7.46
N ALA A 728 -7.79 -2.26 -6.74
CA ALA A 728 -7.67 -3.15 -5.59
C ALA A 728 -8.50 -2.64 -4.40
N LEU A 729 -8.52 -1.33 -4.13
CA LEU A 729 -9.38 -0.70 -3.11
C LEU A 729 -10.87 -0.88 -3.43
N PHE A 730 -11.30 -0.55 -4.64
CA PHE A 730 -12.69 -0.65 -5.13
C PHE A 730 -13.10 -2.10 -5.45
N GLY A 731 -12.15 -3.04 -5.44
CA GLY A 731 -12.42 -4.46 -5.57
C GLY A 731 -12.91 -5.14 -4.29
N LEU A 732 -12.88 -4.45 -3.14
CA LEU A 732 -13.28 -4.99 -1.84
C LEU A 732 -14.77 -4.82 -1.58
N GLN A 733 -15.45 -5.93 -1.22
CA GLN A 733 -16.88 -5.94 -0.91
C GLN A 733 -17.28 -4.87 0.13
N LYS A 734 -16.56 -4.79 1.26
CA LYS A 734 -16.85 -3.82 2.33
C LYS A 734 -16.66 -2.35 1.91
N VAL A 735 -15.76 -2.08 0.95
CA VAL A 735 -15.58 -0.73 0.38
C VAL A 735 -16.70 -0.41 -0.62
N ASN A 736 -17.19 -1.43 -1.34
CA ASN A 736 -18.37 -1.28 -2.17
C ASN A 736 -19.62 -0.97 -1.35
N ASP A 737 -19.79 -1.60 -0.18
CA ASP A 737 -20.90 -1.29 0.74
C ASP A 737 -20.86 0.18 1.19
N LEU A 738 -19.67 0.70 1.52
CA LEU A 738 -19.47 2.12 1.86
C LEU A 738 -19.83 3.07 0.70
N THR A 739 -19.43 2.75 -0.53
CA THR A 739 -19.75 3.58 -1.70
C THR A 739 -21.23 3.48 -2.11
N HIS A 740 -21.88 2.34 -1.87
CA HIS A 740 -23.34 2.21 -2.03
C HIS A 740 -24.08 3.07 -1.00
N ALA A 741 -23.68 3.04 0.27
CA ALA A 741 -24.28 3.87 1.31
C ALA A 741 -24.19 5.38 1.00
N VAL A 742 -23.08 5.84 0.40
CA VAL A 742 -22.94 7.23 -0.09
C VAL A 742 -23.90 7.52 -1.25
N THR A 743 -24.08 6.56 -2.16
CA THR A 743 -25.03 6.70 -3.28
C THR A 743 -26.46 6.80 -2.75
N GLU A 744 -26.85 5.92 -1.83
CA GLU A 744 -28.16 5.93 -1.20
C GLU A 744 -28.41 7.22 -0.41
N LEU A 745 -27.38 7.72 0.30
CA LEU A 745 -27.42 9.02 0.95
C LEU A 745 -27.79 10.13 -0.06
N MET A 746 -27.12 10.14 -1.22
CA MET A 746 -27.33 11.15 -2.26
C MET A 746 -28.68 11.02 -2.97
N ASP A 747 -29.20 9.80 -3.11
CA ASP A 747 -30.52 9.54 -3.69
C ASP A 747 -31.66 9.93 -2.74
N GLN A 748 -31.50 9.69 -1.43
CA GLN A 748 -32.56 9.85 -0.44
C GLN A 748 -32.62 11.24 0.19
N ARG A 749 -31.52 11.99 0.18
CA ARG A 749 -31.41 13.30 0.85
C ARG A 749 -31.13 14.39 -0.16
N ARG A 750 -31.69 15.57 0.08
CA ARG A 750 -31.31 16.77 -0.68
C ARG A 750 -29.96 17.29 -0.18
N CYS A 751 -29.22 17.94 -1.06
CA CYS A 751 -27.91 18.52 -0.75
C CYS A 751 -27.93 19.57 0.38
N ASP A 752 -29.08 20.21 0.61
CA ASP A 752 -29.29 21.23 1.64
C ASP A 752 -29.79 20.64 2.96
N SER A 753 -29.98 19.31 3.01
CA SER A 753 -30.32 18.63 4.25
C SER A 753 -29.18 18.72 5.26
N GLU A 754 -29.54 18.81 6.54
CA GLU A 754 -28.58 18.88 7.65
C GLU A 754 -27.63 17.68 7.66
N ALA A 755 -28.14 16.50 7.30
CA ALA A 755 -27.37 15.26 7.17
C ALA A 755 -26.26 15.37 6.11
N VAL A 756 -26.58 15.88 4.91
CA VAL A 756 -25.61 16.03 3.82
C VAL A 756 -24.60 17.14 4.13
N GLN A 757 -25.06 18.27 4.67
CA GLN A 757 -24.16 19.36 5.08
C GLN A 757 -23.19 18.94 6.19
N GLY A 758 -23.64 18.14 7.16
CA GLY A 758 -22.75 17.62 8.20
C GLY A 758 -21.78 16.56 7.66
N PHE A 759 -22.21 15.72 6.70
CA PHE A 759 -21.32 14.80 6.00
C PHE A 759 -20.21 15.54 5.22
N GLU A 760 -20.58 16.58 4.45
CA GLU A 760 -19.61 17.42 3.71
C GLU A 760 -18.59 18.06 4.65
N LYS A 761 -19.05 18.62 5.78
CA LYS A 761 -18.16 19.18 6.81
C LYS A 761 -17.21 18.13 7.39
N GLY A 762 -17.71 16.93 7.65
CA GLY A 762 -16.91 15.80 8.12
C GLY A 762 -15.80 15.43 7.15
N LEU A 763 -16.14 15.33 5.86
CA LEU A 763 -15.21 15.02 4.78
C LEU A 763 -14.11 16.09 4.64
N LEU A 764 -14.49 17.36 4.63
CA LEU A 764 -13.53 18.48 4.60
C LEU A 764 -12.60 18.48 5.82
N ALA A 765 -13.15 18.28 7.02
CA ALA A 765 -12.38 18.28 8.26
C ALA A 765 -11.40 17.09 8.34
N TYR A 766 -11.80 15.91 7.85
CA TYR A 766 -10.94 14.73 7.78
C TYR A 766 -9.70 14.99 6.90
N TYR A 767 -9.89 15.52 5.69
CA TYR A 767 -8.75 15.82 4.80
C TYR A 767 -7.87 16.95 5.34
N ALA A 768 -8.43 17.93 6.05
CA ALA A 768 -7.65 18.94 6.75
C ALA A 768 -6.76 18.33 7.86
N ASN A 769 -7.33 17.43 8.69
CA ASN A 769 -6.58 16.71 9.72
C ASN A 769 -5.45 15.86 9.12
N ARG A 770 -5.77 15.12 8.05
CA ARG A 770 -4.82 14.25 7.34
C ARG A 770 -3.67 15.04 6.71
N LYS A 771 -3.93 16.23 6.16
CA LYS A 771 -2.87 17.15 5.70
C LYS A 771 -1.95 17.60 6.84
N GLY A 772 -2.51 17.90 8.01
CA GLY A 772 -1.75 18.28 9.20
C GLY A 772 -0.79 17.18 9.68
N LEU A 773 -1.26 15.93 9.70
CA LEU A 773 -0.44 14.76 10.05
C LEU A 773 0.69 14.50 9.04
N TRP A 774 0.51 14.91 7.78
CA TRP A 774 1.49 14.73 6.71
C TRP A 774 2.51 15.87 6.57
N GLY A 775 2.36 16.95 7.35
CA GLY A 775 3.31 18.05 7.42
C GLY A 775 3.46 18.87 6.13
N ARG A 776 2.34 19.21 5.47
CA ARG A 776 2.33 20.13 4.31
C ARG A 776 2.25 21.60 4.71
#